data_AF-A0A959MDK7-F1
#
_entry.id   AF-A0A959MDK7-F1
#
_cell.length_a   1.000
_cell.length_b   1.000
_cell.length_c   1.000
_cell.angle_alpha   90.00
_cell.angle_beta   90.00
_cell.angle_gamma   90.00
#
_symmetry.space_group_name_H-M   'P 1'
#
loop_
_entity.id
_entity.type
_entity.pdbx_description
1 polymer ?
#
loop_
_entity_poly.entity_id
_entity_poly.type
_entity_poly.pdbx_seq_one_letter_code
_entity_poly.pdbx_strand_id
1 'polypeptide(L)'
;MKSTQIKVLGIILIAILFWTQGASAQENGPPMRFGILGGVNYNRASLDTLGILGFTQGVALLPTGVDQGSGFAPYGGFSFEYIPGTFGFQIRGTYDDRSASFGDSNAVDATLRYISLEPALRVNLGSPNFHLLVGPSLNLSISNDLTSDTSLLGTPIQSQVDTISNSAFGLWGGLGYDIMLSENRDKGTAWYLTPFVSAHWMPSQISNDLQDWSTLTPRAGLQLKYGFGGKKKEEPVDSPPQSEGLDLAIRTPLGGVSDQRRVEEFFPLLNYMFFENGKAAIPEKYEELTKSAAANFSEEDMLNASSPTTGPTTEGSRSARQLDVYYNMVNIIGARMRENPSTSISVVGASPNVEQAKQMAENVKGYLVNSFGIDPSRIQTKGQNRPPHESGTRSTPAEDKSMVADENIRVEILTEDGELLKPVRINAKQEEPIENDLVFELNLTSATSIKSWDLTVTGNDNNYSQVYGPFYGRVARVNATPILADANAGNYTATVSATTYDDATLTHSKEFDLFKKKVPSSTGTRFSILFEYDDSKSVKTYESFLRQDVAPRIPNGATVFIHGHTDVTGKDDYNAELSAKRAVDAQKILQDELKKLGRKVTFDAYGFGETPFRAPFGNEDPEERYYNRTVMIEIIPEA
;
A
#
# COMPACT_ATOMS: atom_id res chain seq x y z
N MET A 1 -39.12 37.62 -4.21
CA MET A 1 -37.64 37.60 -4.08
C MET A 1 -37.13 37.26 -2.67
N LYS A 2 -37.83 37.61 -1.57
CA LYS A 2 -37.40 37.32 -0.18
C LYS A 2 -37.26 35.82 0.18
N SER A 3 -38.04 34.91 -0.42
CA SER A 3 -37.98 33.47 -0.11
C SER A 3 -36.89 32.69 -0.85
N THR A 4 -36.28 33.27 -1.89
CA THR A 4 -35.27 32.58 -2.72
C THR A 4 -33.88 32.76 -2.13
N GLN A 5 -33.59 33.90 -1.48
CA GLN A 5 -32.27 34.17 -0.88
C GLN A 5 -32.01 33.42 0.43
N ILE A 6 -33.05 33.19 1.26
CA ILE A 6 -32.95 32.39 2.49
C ILE A 6 -32.67 30.91 2.15
N LYS A 7 -33.19 30.42 1.02
CA LYS A 7 -32.94 29.06 0.54
C LYS A 7 -31.49 28.85 0.07
N VAL A 8 -30.85 29.87 -0.51
CA VAL A 8 -29.45 29.77 -0.96
C VAL A 8 -28.47 29.69 0.22
N LEU A 9 -28.71 30.45 1.30
CA LEU A 9 -27.90 30.37 2.53
C LEU A 9 -28.04 29.01 3.23
N GLY A 10 -29.26 28.46 3.26
CA GLY A 10 -29.52 27.12 3.81
C GLY A 10 -28.85 25.99 3.02
N ILE A 11 -28.79 26.10 1.70
CA ILE A 11 -28.14 25.11 0.82
C ILE A 11 -26.60 25.11 1.01
N ILE A 12 -25.98 26.28 1.22
CA ILE A 12 -24.53 26.37 1.49
C ILE A 12 -24.19 25.76 2.86
N LEU A 13 -25.02 26.00 3.89
CA LEU A 13 -24.82 25.43 5.22
C LEU A 13 -24.95 23.89 5.23
N ILE A 14 -25.91 23.35 4.46
CA ILE A 14 -26.12 21.91 4.30
C ILE A 14 -24.97 21.29 3.48
N ALA A 15 -24.44 21.97 2.46
CA ALA A 15 -23.30 21.47 1.68
C ALA A 15 -22.01 21.35 2.52
N ILE A 16 -21.80 22.26 3.48
CA ILE A 16 -20.65 22.19 4.43
C ILE A 16 -20.82 21.02 5.41
N LEU A 17 -22.06 20.72 5.85
CA LEU A 17 -22.36 19.60 6.74
C LEU A 17 -22.24 18.22 6.06
N PHE A 18 -22.41 18.12 4.75
CA PHE A 18 -22.24 16.85 4.02
C PHE A 18 -20.79 16.52 3.64
N TRP A 19 -19.86 17.47 3.76
CA TRP A 19 -18.43 17.25 3.48
C TRP A 19 -17.62 16.77 4.70
N THR A 20 -18.21 16.66 5.88
CA THR A 20 -17.51 16.23 7.10
C THR A 20 -17.38 14.72 7.27
N GLN A 21 -17.95 13.90 6.36
CA GLN A 21 -17.78 12.44 6.35
C GLN A 21 -16.60 12.05 5.47
N GLY A 22 -15.38 12.30 5.94
CA GLY A 22 -14.19 11.86 5.19
C GLY A 22 -12.83 12.38 5.66
N ALA A 23 -12.75 13.09 6.79
CA ALA A 23 -11.46 13.57 7.29
C ALA A 23 -10.84 12.56 8.26
N SER A 24 -9.85 11.80 7.78
CA SER A 24 -8.89 11.12 8.66
C SER A 24 -8.22 12.13 9.59
N ALA A 25 -7.81 11.70 10.78
CA ALA A 25 -7.07 12.52 11.73
C ALA A 25 -5.76 13.02 11.08
N GLN A 26 -5.81 14.22 10.52
CA GLN A 26 -4.65 14.90 9.94
C GLN A 26 -3.88 15.59 11.07
N GLU A 27 -2.56 15.41 11.08
CA GLU A 27 -1.66 16.05 12.04
C GLU A 27 -1.89 17.57 12.06
N ASN A 28 -1.78 18.20 13.24
CA ASN A 28 -1.99 19.64 13.38
C ASN A 28 -0.96 20.39 12.51
N GLY A 29 -1.42 20.95 11.38
CA GLY A 29 -0.58 21.76 10.50
C GLY A 29 -0.04 23.02 11.19
N PRO A 30 0.76 23.86 10.49
CA PRO A 30 1.50 24.96 11.12
C PRO A 30 0.68 25.83 12.10
N PRO A 31 1.19 26.06 13.33
CA PRO A 31 0.44 26.68 14.43
C PRO A 31 0.29 28.19 14.25
N MET A 32 1.18 28.86 13.53
CA MET A 32 1.07 30.30 13.24
C MET A 32 0.56 30.49 11.83
N ARG A 33 -0.44 31.37 11.64
CA ARG A 33 -0.99 31.64 10.31
C ARG A 33 -1.24 33.12 10.10
N PHE A 34 -0.81 33.65 8.97
CA PHE A 34 -1.18 34.97 8.48
C PHE A 34 -2.20 34.83 7.37
N GLY A 35 -3.23 35.67 7.34
CA GLY A 35 -4.28 35.54 6.35
C GLY A 35 -4.83 36.87 5.86
N ILE A 36 -5.40 36.80 4.65
CA ILE A 36 -6.18 37.86 4.01
C ILE A 36 -7.61 37.35 3.90
N LEU A 37 -8.58 38.15 4.32
CA LEU A 37 -10.00 37.80 4.27
C LEU A 37 -10.81 38.80 3.47
N GLY A 38 -11.85 38.29 2.80
CA GLY A 38 -12.82 39.07 2.06
C GLY A 38 -14.19 38.41 2.10
N GLY A 39 -15.24 39.22 2.13
CA GLY A 39 -16.60 38.76 2.29
C GLY A 39 -17.63 39.87 2.14
N VAL A 40 -18.85 39.54 2.53
CA VAL A 40 -20.01 40.43 2.47
C VAL A 40 -20.71 40.47 3.81
N ASN A 41 -21.09 41.68 4.21
CA ASN A 41 -22.03 41.96 5.27
C ASN A 41 -23.43 42.01 4.70
N TYR A 42 -24.42 41.60 5.50
CA TYR A 42 -25.82 41.91 5.22
C TYR A 42 -26.36 42.82 6.32
N ASN A 43 -26.69 44.05 5.95
CA ASN A 43 -27.10 45.10 6.87
C ASN A 43 -28.60 45.33 6.78
N ARG A 44 -29.19 45.71 7.91
CA ARG A 44 -30.59 46.12 8.01
C ARG A 44 -30.67 47.40 8.82
N ALA A 45 -31.53 48.29 8.38
CA ALA A 45 -31.77 49.56 9.05
C ALA A 45 -33.25 49.91 8.94
N SER A 46 -33.73 50.69 9.88
CA SER A 46 -35.07 51.27 9.91
C SER A 46 -34.92 52.79 9.99
N LEU A 47 -35.86 53.52 9.43
CA LEU A 47 -35.98 54.97 9.58
C LEU A 47 -37.37 55.20 10.16
N ASP A 48 -37.54 55.15 11.49
CA ASP A 48 -38.86 55.34 12.07
C ASP A 48 -39.26 56.84 12.09
N THR A 49 -40.50 57.08 11.70
CA THR A 49 -41.18 58.37 11.65
C THR A 49 -41.58 58.83 13.04
N LEU A 50 -40.62 59.28 13.85
CA LEU A 50 -40.78 60.26 14.95
C LEU A 50 -39.43 60.84 15.47
N GLY A 51 -38.30 60.53 14.80
CA GLY A 51 -36.95 61.01 15.15
C GLY A 51 -36.35 62.09 14.22
N ILE A 52 -37.16 62.75 13.38
CA ILE A 52 -36.70 63.86 12.50
C ILE A 52 -36.58 65.18 13.29
N LEU A 53 -35.75 65.19 14.34
CA LEU A 53 -35.39 66.43 15.06
C LEU A 53 -33.86 66.59 15.27
N GLY A 54 -33.05 65.66 14.75
CA GLY A 54 -31.58 65.79 14.74
C GLY A 54 -31.00 66.50 13.51
N PHE A 55 -31.77 66.66 12.43
CA PHE A 55 -31.27 67.19 11.15
C PHE A 55 -30.98 68.70 11.25
N THR A 56 -29.75 69.06 11.61
CA THR A 56 -29.30 70.44 11.52
C THR A 56 -29.03 70.78 10.05
N GLN A 57 -29.95 71.55 9.45
CA GLN A 57 -29.98 72.15 8.11
C GLN A 57 -30.90 71.43 7.09
N GLY A 58 -32.04 72.06 6.81
CA GLY A 58 -32.83 71.83 5.59
C GLY A 58 -33.76 70.61 5.62
N VAL A 59 -35.04 70.86 5.88
CA VAL A 59 -36.11 69.86 5.81
C VAL A 59 -36.24 69.31 4.38
N ALA A 60 -35.70 68.13 4.11
CA ALA A 60 -36.11 67.28 3.00
C ALA A 60 -37.06 66.22 3.57
N LEU A 61 -38.35 66.35 3.27
CA LEU A 61 -39.35 65.34 3.56
C LEU A 61 -38.96 64.06 2.82
N LEU A 62 -38.51 63.04 3.55
CA LEU A 62 -38.35 61.69 2.98
C LEU A 62 -39.69 61.26 2.36
N PRO A 63 -39.69 60.58 1.20
CA PRO A 63 -40.92 60.04 0.63
C PRO A 63 -41.67 59.20 1.68
N THR A 64 -42.98 59.43 1.84
CA THR A 64 -43.82 58.67 2.78
C THR A 64 -43.79 57.18 2.41
N GLY A 65 -43.44 56.31 3.35
CA GLY A 65 -43.39 54.85 3.16
C GLY A 65 -41.99 54.25 3.00
N VAL A 66 -40.92 54.99 3.31
CA VAL A 66 -39.53 54.51 3.30
C VAL A 66 -39.06 54.29 4.75
N ASP A 67 -39.54 53.21 5.37
CA ASP A 67 -39.34 52.91 6.80
C ASP A 67 -38.28 51.83 7.06
N GLN A 68 -38.00 50.96 6.08
CA GLN A 68 -37.01 49.87 6.22
C GLN A 68 -36.04 49.80 5.04
N GLY A 69 -34.77 49.59 5.36
CA GLY A 69 -33.67 49.44 4.41
C GLY A 69 -32.82 48.20 4.68
N SER A 70 -32.17 47.71 3.62
CA SER A 70 -31.21 46.61 3.72
C SER A 70 -30.20 46.69 2.59
N GLY A 71 -29.02 46.09 2.79
CA GLY A 71 -27.98 46.10 1.77
C GLY A 71 -26.92 45.05 2.02
N PHE A 72 -26.26 44.62 0.95
CA PHE A 72 -25.00 43.90 1.02
C PHE A 72 -23.85 44.88 0.86
N ALA A 73 -22.83 44.74 1.70
CA ALA A 73 -21.70 45.65 1.69
C ALA A 73 -20.38 44.90 1.91
N PRO A 74 -19.26 45.38 1.35
CA PRO A 74 -17.99 44.67 1.42
C PRO A 74 -17.42 44.63 2.83
N TYR A 75 -16.81 43.49 3.17
CA TYR A 75 -16.08 43.27 4.40
C TYR A 75 -14.74 42.61 4.07
N GLY A 76 -13.64 43.08 4.63
CA GLY A 76 -12.35 42.47 4.34
C GLY A 76 -11.19 43.05 5.13
N GLY A 77 -10.04 42.36 5.10
CA GLY A 77 -8.85 42.80 5.82
C GLY A 77 -7.85 41.67 6.03
N PHE A 78 -7.11 41.77 7.12
CA PHE A 78 -6.03 40.85 7.47
C PHE A 78 -6.30 40.17 8.80
N SER A 79 -5.63 39.04 8.99
CA SER A 79 -5.75 38.23 10.20
C SER A 79 -4.41 37.61 10.59
N PHE A 80 -4.22 37.42 11.89
CA PHE A 80 -3.17 36.58 12.43
C PHE A 80 -3.78 35.54 13.39
N GLU A 81 -3.30 34.31 13.32
CA GLU A 81 -3.75 33.18 14.14
C GLU A 81 -2.56 32.48 14.82
N TYR A 82 -2.78 32.06 16.07
CA TYR A 82 -1.92 31.15 16.80
C TYR A 82 -2.74 29.98 17.35
N ILE A 83 -2.40 28.75 16.93
CA ILE A 83 -3.20 27.54 17.12
C ILE A 83 -2.28 26.43 17.69
N PRO A 84 -1.97 26.45 18.99
CA PRO A 84 -1.13 25.43 19.61
C PRO A 84 -1.84 24.09 19.83
N GLY A 85 -3.17 24.02 19.70
CA GLY A 85 -3.95 22.80 19.90
C GLY A 85 -5.45 23.03 19.71
N THR A 86 -6.28 22.48 20.60
CA THR A 86 -7.75 22.66 20.57
C THR A 86 -8.18 24.11 20.71
N PHE A 87 -7.44 24.88 21.50
CA PHE A 87 -7.65 26.32 21.68
C PHE A 87 -6.58 27.11 20.93
N GLY A 88 -6.99 28.25 20.40
CA GLY A 88 -6.10 29.20 19.75
C GLY A 88 -6.59 30.62 19.90
N PHE A 89 -5.85 31.54 19.32
CA PHE A 89 -6.17 32.96 19.29
C PHE A 89 -6.15 33.46 17.86
N GLN A 90 -7.08 34.34 17.51
CA GLN A 90 -7.09 35.06 16.25
C GLN A 90 -7.26 36.55 16.53
N ILE A 91 -6.60 37.39 15.72
CA ILE A 91 -6.92 38.81 15.64
C ILE A 91 -7.17 39.18 14.19
N ARG A 92 -8.22 39.96 13.93
CA ARG A 92 -8.48 40.55 12.61
C ARG A 92 -8.43 42.06 12.67
N GLY A 93 -7.86 42.66 11.62
CA GLY A 93 -7.97 44.09 11.33
C GLY A 93 -8.76 44.22 10.03
N THR A 94 -9.96 44.82 10.09
CA THR A 94 -10.91 44.77 8.98
C THR A 94 -11.49 46.14 8.65
N TYR A 95 -11.84 46.29 7.38
CA TYR A 95 -12.75 47.31 6.90
C TYR A 95 -14.15 46.70 6.91
N ASP A 96 -15.06 47.32 7.66
CA ASP A 96 -16.43 46.85 7.88
C ASP A 96 -17.41 47.86 7.28
N ASP A 97 -17.95 47.57 6.10
CA ASP A 97 -18.96 48.39 5.46
C ASP A 97 -20.35 47.89 5.87
N ARG A 98 -21.10 48.76 6.53
CA ARG A 98 -22.43 48.52 7.06
C ARG A 98 -23.51 49.29 6.29
N SER A 99 -23.26 49.69 5.04
CA SER A 99 -24.21 50.46 4.25
C SER A 99 -25.54 49.73 3.99
N ALA A 100 -26.62 50.51 3.89
CA ALA A 100 -27.97 50.05 3.57
C ALA A 100 -28.72 51.07 2.71
N SER A 101 -29.54 50.58 1.78
CA SER A 101 -30.38 51.40 0.90
C SER A 101 -31.85 51.28 1.29
N PHE A 102 -32.62 52.35 1.07
CA PHE A 102 -34.03 52.45 1.44
C PHE A 102 -34.91 52.91 0.26
N GLY A 103 -36.14 52.37 0.19
CA GLY A 103 -37.15 52.72 -0.81
C GLY A 103 -36.97 52.06 -2.18
N ASP A 104 -38.03 52.10 -3.00
CA ASP A 104 -37.96 51.61 -4.38
C ASP A 104 -36.98 52.48 -5.20
N SER A 105 -36.02 51.85 -5.89
CA SER A 105 -34.97 52.50 -6.70
C SER A 105 -33.78 53.12 -5.93
N ASN A 106 -33.52 52.74 -4.68
CA ASN A 106 -32.45 53.33 -3.83
C ASN A 106 -32.63 54.84 -3.64
N ALA A 107 -33.84 55.28 -3.29
CA ALA A 107 -34.14 56.69 -3.06
C ALA A 107 -33.27 57.32 -1.95
N VAL A 108 -32.80 56.51 -0.99
CA VAL A 108 -31.87 56.91 0.07
C VAL A 108 -30.81 55.85 0.29
N ASP A 109 -29.55 56.26 0.37
CA ASP A 109 -28.41 55.43 0.74
C ASP A 109 -27.80 55.93 2.05
N ALA A 110 -27.73 55.05 3.06
CA ALA A 110 -26.99 55.30 4.30
C ALA A 110 -25.70 54.50 4.29
N THR A 111 -24.58 55.20 4.43
CA THR A 111 -23.23 54.64 4.40
C THR A 111 -22.63 54.67 5.78
N LEU A 112 -22.27 53.49 6.29
CA LEU A 112 -21.56 53.34 7.56
C LEU A 112 -20.33 52.49 7.39
N ARG A 113 -19.17 53.05 7.70
CA ARG A 113 -17.89 52.37 7.49
C ARG A 113 -17.04 52.43 8.73
N TYR A 114 -16.42 51.31 9.04
CA TYR A 114 -15.54 51.17 10.20
C TYR A 114 -14.20 50.56 9.84
N ILE A 115 -13.17 50.94 10.59
CA ILE A 115 -11.99 50.13 10.77
C ILE A 115 -12.15 49.39 12.09
N SER A 116 -12.10 48.06 12.05
CA SER A 116 -12.42 47.19 13.17
C SER A 116 -11.22 46.34 13.58
N LEU A 117 -10.95 46.30 14.88
CA LEU A 117 -10.01 45.37 15.50
C LEU A 117 -10.79 44.30 16.26
N GLU A 118 -10.62 43.06 15.85
CA GLU A 118 -11.45 41.92 16.25
C GLU A 118 -10.56 40.78 16.81
N PRO A 119 -10.11 40.87 18.08
CA PRO A 119 -9.51 39.72 18.75
C PRO A 119 -10.57 38.64 19.05
N ALA A 120 -10.20 37.37 18.99
CA ALA A 120 -11.08 36.25 19.28
C ALA A 120 -10.35 35.04 19.83
N LEU A 121 -11.05 34.32 20.71
CA LEU A 121 -10.73 32.95 21.06
C LEU A 121 -11.16 32.04 19.91
N ARG A 122 -10.25 31.19 19.45
CA ARG A 122 -10.51 30.10 18.51
C ARG A 122 -10.67 28.80 19.28
N VAL A 123 -11.72 28.04 18.97
CA VAL A 123 -11.97 26.71 19.52
C VAL A 123 -12.19 25.73 18.35
N ASN A 124 -11.30 24.75 18.20
CA ASN A 124 -11.46 23.69 17.21
C ASN A 124 -12.51 22.67 17.71
N LEU A 125 -13.52 22.38 16.90
CA LEU A 125 -14.71 21.60 17.27
C LEU A 125 -14.68 20.21 16.62
N GLY A 126 -14.25 19.19 17.36
CA GLY A 126 -14.24 17.78 16.92
C GLY A 126 -13.20 17.44 15.83
N SER A 127 -12.77 18.42 15.03
CA SER A 127 -11.73 18.34 14.01
C SER A 127 -10.83 19.57 14.11
N PRO A 128 -9.52 19.47 13.82
CA PRO A 128 -8.62 20.63 13.78
C PRO A 128 -9.01 21.66 12.69
N ASN A 129 -9.78 21.25 11.68
CA ASN A 129 -10.14 22.10 10.55
C ASN A 129 -11.40 22.94 10.84
N PHE A 130 -12.35 22.41 11.60
CA PHE A 130 -13.60 23.10 11.92
C PHE A 130 -13.47 23.88 13.23
N HIS A 131 -13.74 25.18 13.21
CA HIS A 131 -13.48 26.04 14.36
C HIS A 131 -14.56 27.10 14.59
N LEU A 132 -14.80 27.38 15.88
CA LEU A 132 -15.57 28.51 16.37
C LEU A 132 -14.63 29.66 16.73
N LEU A 133 -15.01 30.87 16.37
CA LEU A 133 -14.38 32.11 16.79
C LEU A 133 -15.38 32.92 17.60
N VAL A 134 -14.94 33.49 18.71
CA VAL A 134 -15.75 34.41 19.51
C VAL A 134 -14.85 35.43 20.20
N GLY A 135 -15.25 36.70 20.18
CA GLY A 135 -14.48 37.73 20.86
C GLY A 135 -15.08 39.13 20.79
N PRO A 136 -14.46 40.10 21.48
CA PRO A 136 -14.86 41.48 21.39
C PRO A 136 -14.36 42.14 20.10
N SER A 137 -14.89 43.33 19.83
CA SER A 137 -14.46 44.18 18.72
C SER A 137 -14.36 45.63 19.17
N LEU A 138 -13.35 46.34 18.68
CA LEU A 138 -13.26 47.79 18.72
C LEU A 138 -13.42 48.33 17.31
N ASN A 139 -14.37 49.22 17.10
CA ASN A 139 -14.75 49.70 15.78
C ASN A 139 -14.62 51.22 15.75
N LEU A 140 -13.83 51.75 14.82
CA LEU A 140 -13.60 53.17 14.64
C LEU A 140 -14.33 53.63 13.39
N SER A 141 -15.29 54.54 13.55
CA SER A 141 -16.06 55.07 12.42
C SER A 141 -15.15 55.91 11.51
N ILE A 142 -15.28 55.69 10.21
CA ILE A 142 -14.54 56.44 9.18
C ILE A 142 -15.47 57.19 8.20
N SER A 143 -16.76 56.83 8.15
CA SER A 143 -17.80 57.53 7.38
C SER A 143 -19.18 57.17 7.93
N ASN A 144 -20.07 58.17 7.98
CA ASN A 144 -21.44 58.10 8.47
C ASN A 144 -22.41 58.95 7.62
N ASP A 145 -22.27 58.84 6.31
CA ASP A 145 -22.96 59.68 5.34
C ASP A 145 -24.36 59.15 4.99
N LEU A 146 -25.32 60.04 4.80
CA LEU A 146 -26.65 59.76 4.27
C LEU A 146 -26.85 60.57 2.98
N THR A 147 -27.17 59.90 1.89
CA THR A 147 -27.42 60.53 0.58
C THR A 147 -28.85 60.24 0.13
N SER A 148 -29.61 61.28 -0.21
CA SER A 148 -30.97 61.16 -0.73
C SER A 148 -31.04 61.69 -2.16
N ASP A 149 -31.56 60.87 -3.08
CA ASP A 149 -31.82 61.25 -4.47
C ASP A 149 -33.26 61.75 -4.60
N THR A 150 -33.43 63.08 -4.50
CA THR A 150 -34.75 63.71 -4.70
C THR A 150 -34.92 64.07 -6.18
N SER A 151 -35.64 63.22 -6.92
CA SER A 151 -35.88 63.35 -8.36
C SER A 151 -36.79 64.53 -8.79
N LEU A 152 -36.82 65.63 -8.02
CA LEU A 152 -37.60 66.84 -8.35
C LEU A 152 -36.77 68.13 -8.46
N LEU A 153 -35.50 68.18 -8.01
CA LEU A 153 -34.67 69.40 -8.06
C LEU A 153 -33.19 69.20 -8.50
N GLY A 154 -32.77 68.00 -8.89
CA GLY A 154 -31.55 67.79 -9.69
C GLY A 154 -30.20 67.81 -8.95
N THR A 155 -30.17 67.84 -7.62
CA THR A 155 -28.94 67.66 -6.82
C THR A 155 -29.18 66.76 -5.61
N PRO A 156 -28.40 65.68 -5.41
CA PRO A 156 -28.48 64.84 -4.21
C PRO A 156 -28.23 65.66 -2.94
N ILE A 157 -29.01 65.39 -1.89
CA ILE A 157 -28.79 65.99 -0.57
C ILE A 157 -27.92 65.03 0.23
N GLN A 158 -26.81 65.54 0.76
CA GLN A 158 -25.92 64.81 1.67
C GLN A 158 -26.04 65.37 3.08
N SER A 159 -26.24 64.47 4.05
CA SER A 159 -26.25 64.79 5.49
C SER A 159 -25.47 63.74 6.28
N GLN A 160 -25.13 64.02 7.53
CA GLN A 160 -24.52 63.04 8.43
C GLN A 160 -25.56 62.43 9.36
N VAL A 161 -25.29 61.19 9.81
CA VAL A 161 -26.08 60.55 10.86
C VAL A 161 -25.49 60.93 12.22
N ASP A 162 -26.09 61.94 12.86
CA ASP A 162 -25.60 62.56 14.12
C ASP A 162 -25.67 61.65 15.36
N THR A 163 -26.36 60.50 15.26
CA THR A 163 -26.59 59.57 16.38
C THR A 163 -25.58 58.43 16.46
N ILE A 164 -24.51 58.47 15.64
CA ILE A 164 -23.52 57.38 15.53
C ILE A 164 -22.26 57.71 16.30
N SER A 165 -21.84 56.77 17.14
CA SER A 165 -20.62 56.91 17.92
C SER A 165 -19.38 56.84 17.02
N ASN A 166 -18.42 57.77 17.23
CA ASN A 166 -17.11 57.74 16.54
C ASN A 166 -16.33 56.45 16.82
N SER A 167 -16.59 55.81 17.97
CA SER A 167 -16.08 54.48 18.30
C SER A 167 -17.20 53.61 18.90
N ALA A 168 -17.17 52.33 18.57
CA ALA A 168 -18.14 51.35 19.06
C ALA A 168 -17.45 50.07 19.54
N PHE A 169 -17.82 49.63 20.73
CA PHE A 169 -17.52 48.31 21.25
C PHE A 169 -18.59 47.31 20.84
N GLY A 170 -18.17 46.10 20.50
CA GLY A 170 -19.04 45.02 20.06
C GLY A 170 -18.53 43.64 20.44
N LEU A 171 -19.34 42.64 20.09
CA LEU A 171 -19.05 41.23 20.19
C LEU A 171 -19.27 40.59 18.82
N TRP A 172 -18.40 39.68 18.44
CA TRP A 172 -18.56 38.91 17.21
C TRP A 172 -18.30 37.43 17.46
N GLY A 173 -18.90 36.60 16.63
CA GLY A 173 -18.64 35.17 16.63
C GLY A 173 -18.98 34.52 15.31
N GLY A 174 -18.31 33.42 14.99
CA GLY A 174 -18.50 32.75 13.71
C GLY A 174 -17.87 31.37 13.62
N LEU A 175 -18.23 30.66 12.57
CA LEU A 175 -17.72 29.34 12.24
C LEU A 175 -16.84 29.41 11.00
N GLY A 176 -15.74 28.66 10.99
CA GLY A 176 -14.85 28.51 9.85
C GLY A 176 -14.42 27.06 9.64
N TYR A 177 -14.09 26.71 8.41
CA TYR A 177 -13.53 25.40 8.05
C TYR A 177 -12.25 25.57 7.25
N ASP A 178 -11.11 25.11 7.77
CA ASP A 178 -9.82 25.22 7.10
C ASP A 178 -9.65 24.10 6.06
N ILE A 179 -9.51 24.48 4.78
CA ILE A 179 -9.18 23.56 3.68
C ILE A 179 -7.70 23.73 3.36
N MET A 180 -6.87 22.72 3.59
CA MET A 180 -5.45 22.77 3.25
C MET A 180 -5.26 22.63 1.74
N LEU A 181 -4.63 23.63 1.11
CA LEU A 181 -4.38 23.67 -0.33
C LEU A 181 -3.04 23.01 -0.71
N SER A 182 -2.02 23.16 0.15
CA SER A 182 -0.68 22.59 -0.07
C SER A 182 0.12 22.55 1.23
N GLU A 183 1.04 21.60 1.36
CA GLU A 183 1.97 21.47 2.49
C GLU A 183 3.41 21.33 1.98
N ASN A 184 4.36 21.99 2.66
CA ASN A 184 5.79 21.80 2.49
C ASN A 184 6.40 21.44 3.85
N ARG A 185 6.67 20.14 4.04
CA ARG A 185 7.17 19.56 5.30
C ARG A 185 8.63 19.89 5.58
N ASP A 186 9.44 20.13 4.56
CA ASP A 186 10.85 20.52 4.74
C ASP A 186 10.95 21.90 5.41
N LYS A 187 10.03 22.80 5.05
CA LYS A 187 9.99 24.17 5.58
C LYS A 187 9.01 24.34 6.75
N GLY A 188 8.17 23.34 7.04
CA GLY A 188 7.12 23.43 8.05
C GLY A 188 6.07 24.49 7.71
N THR A 189 5.66 24.57 6.44
CA THR A 189 4.75 25.61 5.92
C THR A 189 3.57 25.02 5.16
N ALA A 190 2.43 25.71 5.15
CA ALA A 190 1.22 25.25 4.44
C ALA A 190 0.33 26.42 3.99
N TRP A 191 -0.49 26.20 2.97
CA TRP A 191 -1.52 27.15 2.51
C TRP A 191 -2.91 26.62 2.84
N TYR A 192 -3.81 27.51 3.27
CA TYR A 192 -5.19 27.16 3.61
C TYR A 192 -6.20 28.13 2.98
N LEU A 193 -7.35 27.60 2.58
CA LEU A 193 -8.54 28.37 2.22
C LEU A 193 -9.64 28.10 3.26
N THR A 194 -10.17 29.15 3.86
CA THR A 194 -11.14 29.05 4.96
C THR A 194 -12.42 29.80 4.58
N PRO A 195 -13.49 29.11 4.14
CA PRO A 195 -14.82 29.67 4.19
C PRO A 195 -15.26 29.92 5.64
N PHE A 196 -15.93 31.05 5.86
CA PHE A 196 -16.48 31.40 7.17
C PHE A 196 -17.86 32.06 7.08
N VAL A 197 -18.63 31.91 8.15
CA VAL A 197 -19.83 32.68 8.45
C VAL A 197 -19.71 33.25 9.85
N SER A 198 -20.09 34.50 10.07
CA SER A 198 -20.04 35.15 11.38
C SER A 198 -21.19 36.13 11.59
N ALA A 199 -21.37 36.57 12.82
CA ALA A 199 -22.26 37.66 13.18
C ALA A 199 -21.50 38.66 14.06
N HIS A 200 -21.73 39.95 13.85
CA HIS A 200 -21.08 41.02 14.58
C HIS A 200 -22.13 41.98 15.16
N TRP A 201 -22.18 42.04 16.48
CA TRP A 201 -23.11 42.83 17.27
C TRP A 201 -22.40 44.03 17.91
N MET A 202 -22.84 45.25 17.58
CA MET A 202 -22.28 46.52 18.08
C MET A 202 -23.35 47.33 18.82
N PRO A 203 -23.71 46.98 20.06
CA PRO A 203 -24.77 47.68 20.79
C PRO A 203 -24.45 49.17 21.06
N SER A 204 -23.16 49.52 21.16
CA SER A 204 -22.70 50.90 21.38
C SER A 204 -22.52 51.73 20.09
N GLN A 205 -22.98 51.20 18.96
CA GLN A 205 -22.94 51.90 17.67
C GLN A 205 -23.80 53.17 17.65
N ILE A 206 -24.85 53.22 18.49
CA ILE A 206 -25.84 54.31 18.56
C ILE A 206 -25.72 55.00 19.93
N SER A 207 -25.73 56.33 19.95
CA SER A 207 -25.48 57.15 21.15
C SER A 207 -26.72 57.55 21.97
N ASN A 208 -27.95 57.35 21.44
CA ASN A 208 -29.23 57.74 22.07
C ASN A 208 -30.27 56.60 22.03
N ASP A 209 -31.34 56.69 22.82
CA ASP A 209 -32.46 55.72 22.97
C ASP A 209 -33.32 55.46 21.70
N LEU A 210 -32.88 55.90 20.52
CA LEU A 210 -33.55 55.68 19.24
C LEU A 210 -33.04 54.37 18.59
N GLN A 211 -33.91 53.35 18.55
CA GLN A 211 -33.61 51.95 18.18
C GLN A 211 -33.69 51.66 16.67
N ASP A 212 -33.21 52.57 15.82
CA ASP A 212 -33.56 52.50 14.40
C ASP A 212 -32.51 51.81 13.50
N TRP A 213 -31.28 51.57 13.97
CA TRP A 213 -30.26 50.82 13.21
C TRP A 213 -30.02 49.40 13.76
N SER A 214 -29.94 48.36 12.90
CA SER A 214 -29.58 47.03 13.37
C SER A 214 -28.12 47.02 13.82
N THR A 215 -27.92 46.86 15.12
CA THR A 215 -26.58 46.69 15.70
C THR A 215 -25.97 45.33 15.38
N LEU A 216 -26.77 44.37 14.90
CA LEU A 216 -26.35 43.02 14.51
C LEU A 216 -26.21 42.90 12.99
N THR A 217 -25.05 42.44 12.53
CA THR A 217 -24.73 42.22 11.12
C THR A 217 -24.20 40.79 10.90
N PRO A 218 -24.92 39.91 10.19
CA PRO A 218 -24.36 38.66 9.69
C PRO A 218 -23.37 38.90 8.54
N ARG A 219 -22.35 38.04 8.47
CA ARG A 219 -21.25 38.09 7.52
C ARG A 219 -20.95 36.72 6.95
N ALA A 220 -20.51 36.67 5.70
CA ALA A 220 -19.98 35.45 5.08
C ALA A 220 -18.81 35.80 4.16
N GLY A 221 -17.80 34.93 4.08
CA GLY A 221 -16.63 35.19 3.25
C GLY A 221 -15.64 34.05 3.16
N LEU A 222 -14.50 34.35 2.56
CA LEU A 222 -13.36 33.46 2.40
C LEU A 222 -12.11 34.11 2.98
N GLN A 223 -11.19 33.27 3.45
CA GLN A 223 -9.90 33.70 3.98
C GLN A 223 -8.80 32.80 3.42
N LEU A 224 -7.77 33.39 2.81
CA LEU A 224 -6.57 32.69 2.37
C LEU A 224 -5.51 32.85 3.45
N LYS A 225 -4.92 31.75 3.93
CA LYS A 225 -3.94 31.74 5.03
C LYS A 225 -2.64 31.07 4.60
N TYR A 226 -1.53 31.67 4.98
CA TYR A 226 -0.21 31.08 4.94
C TYR A 226 0.22 30.69 6.36
N GLY A 227 0.44 29.40 6.57
CA GLY A 227 0.87 28.82 7.83
C GLY A 227 2.38 28.57 7.89
N PHE A 228 2.99 28.84 9.04
CA PHE A 228 4.41 28.65 9.30
C PHE A 228 4.68 28.20 10.75
N GLY A 229 5.90 27.72 11.01
CA GLY A 229 6.30 27.18 12.31
C GLY A 229 5.77 25.77 12.58
N GLY A 230 5.35 25.04 11.53
CA GLY A 230 5.03 23.62 11.64
C GLY A 230 6.29 22.79 11.93
N LYS A 231 6.09 21.57 12.44
CA LYS A 231 7.20 20.62 12.56
C LYS A 231 7.82 20.41 11.19
N LYS A 232 9.14 20.56 11.11
CA LYS A 232 9.90 20.23 9.90
C LYS A 232 10.09 18.71 9.86
N LYS A 233 10.23 18.13 8.66
CA LYS A 233 10.74 16.75 8.53
C LYS A 233 12.05 16.68 9.32
N GLU A 234 12.09 15.90 10.40
CA GLU A 234 13.34 15.60 11.08
C GLU A 234 14.18 14.78 10.10
N GLU A 235 15.33 15.31 9.68
CA GLU A 235 16.31 14.46 9.01
C GLU A 235 16.73 13.37 10.00
N PRO A 236 16.77 12.09 9.59
CA PRO A 236 17.20 11.03 10.48
C PRO A 236 18.64 11.32 10.94
N VAL A 237 18.80 11.66 12.21
CA VAL A 237 20.06 12.06 12.88
C VAL A 237 21.07 10.90 12.97
N ASP A 238 20.74 9.73 12.43
CA ASP A 238 21.60 8.55 12.45
C ASP A 238 21.64 7.82 11.10
N SER A 239 21.73 8.59 10.00
CA SER A 239 22.19 7.99 8.74
C SER A 239 23.69 7.71 8.91
N PRO A 240 24.15 6.44 8.85
CA PRO A 240 25.57 6.14 8.97
C PRO A 240 26.36 6.93 7.92
N PRO A 241 27.62 7.33 8.21
CA PRO A 241 28.45 8.03 7.23
C PRO A 241 28.50 7.20 5.93
N GLN A 242 28.03 7.80 4.84
CA GLN A 242 28.00 7.14 3.53
C GLN A 242 29.43 6.99 3.02
N SER A 243 29.80 5.78 2.61
CA SER A 243 31.10 5.49 2.05
C SER A 243 31.17 5.99 0.61
N GLU A 244 32.24 6.71 0.26
CA GLU A 244 32.56 6.98 -1.14
C GLU A 244 32.83 5.66 -1.86
N GLY A 245 32.33 5.49 -3.09
CA GLY A 245 32.57 4.29 -3.90
C GLY A 245 31.44 3.28 -4.02
N LEU A 246 30.34 3.48 -3.28
CA LEU A 246 29.13 2.66 -3.30
C LEU A 246 27.90 3.54 -3.51
N ASP A 247 27.09 3.20 -4.52
CA ASP A 247 25.76 3.78 -4.75
C ASP A 247 24.70 2.68 -4.76
N LEU A 248 23.51 2.99 -4.24
CA LEU A 248 22.37 2.07 -4.21
C LEU A 248 21.32 2.53 -5.21
N ALA A 249 20.97 1.68 -6.18
CA ALA A 249 19.78 1.85 -6.99
C ALA A 249 18.62 1.03 -6.40
N ILE A 250 17.42 1.62 -6.37
CA ILE A 250 16.19 0.98 -5.91
C ILE A 250 15.17 1.07 -7.02
N ARG A 251 14.59 -0.08 -7.39
CA ARG A 251 13.45 -0.17 -8.32
C ARG A 251 12.24 -0.67 -7.56
N THR A 252 11.21 0.15 -7.49
CA THR A 252 9.93 -0.18 -6.85
C THR A 252 9.01 -0.96 -7.80
N PRO A 253 8.06 -1.76 -7.26
CA PRO A 253 7.07 -2.49 -8.06
C PRO A 253 6.26 -1.59 -9.00
N LEU A 254 6.06 -2.03 -10.25
CA LEU A 254 5.36 -1.24 -11.26
C LEU A 254 3.89 -1.03 -10.89
N GLY A 255 3.54 0.21 -10.60
CA GLY A 255 2.17 0.61 -10.25
C GLY A 255 1.78 0.31 -8.81
N GLY A 256 2.72 -0.02 -7.93
CA GLY A 256 2.51 -0.20 -6.49
C GLY A 256 2.44 -1.66 -6.04
N VAL A 257 2.17 -1.86 -4.75
CA VAL A 257 2.19 -3.17 -4.06
C VAL A 257 0.77 -3.74 -3.98
N SER A 258 0.58 -4.97 -4.41
CA SER A 258 -0.73 -5.65 -4.34
C SER A 258 -0.82 -6.63 -3.17
N ASP A 259 -1.96 -6.71 -2.48
CA ASP A 259 -2.08 -7.59 -1.29
C ASP A 259 -2.00 -9.08 -1.62
N GLN A 260 -2.51 -9.46 -2.77
CA GLN A 260 -2.56 -10.86 -3.18
C GLN A 260 -2.79 -10.97 -4.68
N ARG A 261 -2.49 -12.14 -5.22
CA ARG A 261 -2.82 -12.52 -6.60
C ARG A 261 -3.44 -13.92 -6.63
N ARG A 262 -4.46 -14.12 -7.47
CA ARG A 262 -4.90 -15.49 -7.80
C ARG A 262 -3.86 -16.15 -8.68
N VAL A 263 -3.44 -17.35 -8.33
CA VAL A 263 -2.46 -18.13 -9.09
C VAL A 263 -3.02 -19.51 -9.39
N GLU A 264 -2.87 -19.91 -10.64
CA GLU A 264 -2.95 -21.30 -11.06
C GLU A 264 -1.54 -21.88 -10.99
N GLU A 265 -1.32 -22.82 -10.09
CA GLU A 265 -0.01 -23.38 -9.80
C GLU A 265 0.07 -24.86 -10.19
N PHE A 266 1.20 -25.26 -10.77
CA PHE A 266 1.48 -26.63 -11.20
C PHE A 266 2.62 -27.19 -10.36
N PHE A 267 2.29 -27.98 -9.34
CA PHE A 267 3.26 -28.59 -8.45
C PHE A 267 3.89 -29.84 -9.07
N PRO A 268 5.22 -29.87 -9.25
CA PRO A 268 5.90 -31.07 -9.72
C PRO A 268 5.74 -32.19 -8.70
N LEU A 269 5.47 -33.41 -9.19
CA LEU A 269 5.30 -34.58 -8.35
C LEU A 269 6.67 -35.22 -8.09
N LEU A 270 7.28 -34.93 -6.93
CA LEU A 270 8.53 -35.57 -6.51
C LEU A 270 8.26 -37.06 -6.30
N ASN A 271 8.79 -37.93 -7.16
CA ASN A 271 8.51 -39.36 -7.20
C ASN A 271 9.31 -40.20 -6.18
N TYR A 272 9.73 -39.57 -5.07
CA TYR A 272 10.58 -40.15 -4.03
C TYR A 272 9.81 -40.23 -2.71
N MET A 273 9.94 -41.35 -2.00
CA MET A 273 9.45 -41.52 -0.63
C MET A 273 10.64 -41.78 0.29
N PHE A 274 10.88 -40.90 1.26
CA PHE A 274 12.03 -40.98 2.17
C PHE A 274 11.69 -41.81 3.40
N PHE A 275 12.64 -42.60 3.88
CA PHE A 275 12.48 -43.52 5.01
C PHE A 275 13.58 -43.31 6.04
N GLU A 276 13.30 -43.67 7.29
CA GLU A 276 14.33 -43.73 8.32
C GLU A 276 15.21 -44.98 8.18
N ASN A 277 16.48 -44.85 8.58
CA ASN A 277 17.39 -45.98 8.62
C ASN A 277 16.86 -47.11 9.52
N GLY A 278 16.90 -48.34 9.02
CA GLY A 278 16.37 -49.52 9.73
C GLY A 278 14.84 -49.68 9.74
N LYS A 279 14.05 -48.73 9.23
CA LYS A 279 12.59 -48.86 9.10
C LYS A 279 12.17 -49.17 7.66
N ALA A 280 11.33 -50.19 7.48
CA ALA A 280 10.83 -50.56 6.15
C ALA A 280 9.35 -50.22 5.92
N ALA A 281 8.59 -49.96 6.99
CA ALA A 281 7.19 -49.54 6.90
C ALA A 281 7.08 -48.14 6.27
N ILE A 282 6.01 -47.91 5.50
CA ILE A 282 5.71 -46.58 4.95
C ILE A 282 5.59 -45.60 6.12
N PRO A 283 6.36 -44.49 6.13
CA PRO A 283 6.32 -43.53 7.22
C PRO A 283 4.93 -42.89 7.37
N GLU A 284 4.52 -42.61 8.61
CA GLU A 284 3.18 -42.09 8.95
C GLU A 284 2.86 -40.72 8.31
N LYS A 285 3.87 -39.98 7.83
CA LYS A 285 3.69 -38.72 7.12
C LYS A 285 3.10 -38.89 5.71
N TYR A 286 3.17 -40.09 5.12
CA TYR A 286 2.55 -40.37 3.83
C TYR A 286 1.14 -40.90 4.04
N GLU A 287 0.19 -40.37 3.28
CA GLU A 287 -1.22 -40.70 3.46
C GLU A 287 -1.55 -42.09 2.88
N GLU A 288 -1.87 -43.03 3.76
CA GLU A 288 -2.34 -44.36 3.39
C GLU A 288 -3.87 -44.45 3.44
N LEU A 289 -4.48 -44.63 2.27
CA LEU A 289 -5.91 -44.83 2.10
C LEU A 289 -6.29 -46.29 2.23
N THR A 290 -7.43 -46.54 2.87
CA THR A 290 -8.11 -47.84 2.77
C THR A 290 -8.61 -48.08 1.34
N LYS A 291 -8.86 -49.34 0.96
CA LYS A 291 -9.39 -49.68 -0.36
C LYS A 291 -10.67 -48.92 -0.73
N SER A 292 -11.57 -48.70 0.25
CA SER A 292 -12.80 -47.93 0.02
C SER A 292 -12.55 -46.43 -0.15
N ALA A 293 -11.60 -45.85 0.61
CA ALA A 293 -11.21 -44.45 0.44
C ALA A 293 -10.50 -44.23 -0.90
N ALA A 294 -9.54 -45.11 -1.24
CA ALA A 294 -8.83 -45.08 -2.51
C ALA A 294 -9.78 -45.20 -3.70
N ALA A 295 -10.84 -46.01 -3.64
CA ALA A 295 -11.86 -46.11 -4.69
C ALA A 295 -12.57 -44.78 -4.99
N ASN A 296 -12.68 -43.89 -4.00
CA ASN A 296 -13.30 -42.57 -4.13
C ASN A 296 -12.28 -41.42 -4.26
N PHE A 297 -10.99 -41.70 -4.21
CA PHE A 297 -9.95 -40.68 -4.32
C PHE A 297 -9.96 -40.05 -5.71
N SER A 298 -10.08 -38.72 -5.75
CA SER A 298 -10.01 -37.90 -6.96
C SER A 298 -8.91 -36.86 -6.82
N GLU A 299 -8.02 -36.76 -7.82
CA GLU A 299 -7.02 -35.68 -7.87
C GLU A 299 -7.70 -34.30 -8.00
N GLU A 300 -8.92 -34.24 -8.54
CA GLU A 300 -9.68 -32.98 -8.67
C GLU A 300 -10.03 -32.35 -7.32
N ASP A 301 -10.14 -33.14 -6.26
CA ASP A 301 -10.42 -32.62 -4.92
C ASP A 301 -9.27 -31.72 -4.41
N MET A 302 -8.05 -31.91 -4.95
CA MET A 302 -6.89 -31.07 -4.65
C MET A 302 -6.91 -29.73 -5.41
N LEU A 303 -7.70 -29.58 -6.49
CA LEU A 303 -7.70 -28.36 -7.34
C LEU A 303 -8.10 -27.09 -6.58
N ASN A 304 -8.94 -27.23 -5.54
CA ASN A 304 -9.41 -26.12 -4.73
C ASN A 304 -8.76 -26.21 -3.35
N ALA A 305 -7.79 -25.33 -3.09
CA ALA A 305 -6.98 -25.32 -1.88
C ALA A 305 -7.71 -24.94 -0.57
N SER A 306 -8.96 -25.37 -0.38
CA SER A 306 -9.76 -25.07 0.83
C SER A 306 -9.48 -26.00 2.00
N SER A 307 -8.59 -26.99 1.87
CA SER A 307 -8.33 -27.96 2.93
C SER A 307 -6.91 -28.53 2.82
N PRO A 308 -5.93 -28.07 3.63
CA PRO A 308 -4.80 -28.92 3.96
C PRO A 308 -5.31 -29.99 4.93
N THR A 309 -5.29 -31.25 4.51
CA THR A 309 -5.56 -32.39 5.39
C THR A 309 -4.21 -32.98 5.77
N THR A 310 -3.73 -32.56 6.95
CA THR A 310 -2.66 -33.11 7.81
C THR A 310 -1.34 -32.29 7.94
N GLY A 311 -0.97 -32.02 9.21
CA GLY A 311 0.40 -31.72 9.65
C GLY A 311 0.82 -30.23 9.80
N PRO A 312 1.66 -29.87 10.79
CA PRO A 312 1.86 -28.49 11.22
C PRO A 312 2.89 -27.76 10.35
N THR A 313 2.44 -27.12 9.29
CA THR A 313 3.04 -25.87 8.82
C THR A 313 1.89 -24.93 8.47
N THR A 314 1.72 -23.89 9.30
CA THR A 314 0.83 -22.72 9.11
C THR A 314 -0.25 -22.91 8.04
N GLU A 315 -1.45 -23.30 8.48
CA GLU A 315 -2.64 -23.50 7.66
C GLU A 315 -2.74 -22.42 6.56
N GLY A 316 -2.65 -22.83 5.28
CA GLY A 316 -2.83 -21.93 4.14
C GLY A 316 -1.56 -21.41 3.43
N SER A 317 -0.35 -21.78 3.85
CA SER A 317 0.88 -21.42 3.12
C SER A 317 1.04 -22.20 1.80
N ARG A 318 1.87 -21.68 0.86
CA ARG A 318 2.20 -22.38 -0.40
C ARG A 318 2.87 -23.73 -0.16
N SER A 319 3.84 -23.74 0.76
CA SER A 319 4.68 -24.89 1.07
C SER A 319 3.85 -26.02 1.65
N ALA A 320 2.94 -25.71 2.58
CA ALA A 320 1.97 -26.65 3.12
C ALA A 320 1.14 -27.34 2.02
N ARG A 321 0.63 -26.58 1.03
CA ARG A 321 -0.13 -27.16 -0.09
C ARG A 321 0.70 -28.10 -0.96
N GLN A 322 1.96 -27.75 -1.22
CA GLN A 322 2.84 -28.59 -2.02
C GLN A 322 3.24 -29.87 -1.26
N LEU A 323 3.43 -29.78 0.07
CA LEU A 323 3.68 -30.94 0.93
C LEU A 323 2.44 -31.84 1.05
N ASP A 324 1.23 -31.29 1.14
CA ASP A 324 -0.02 -32.07 1.13
C ASP A 324 -0.17 -32.92 -0.15
N VAL A 325 0.15 -32.33 -1.31
CA VAL A 325 0.25 -33.05 -2.59
C VAL A 325 1.34 -34.12 -2.53
N TYR A 326 2.51 -33.81 -1.97
CA TYR A 326 3.61 -34.74 -1.85
C TYR A 326 3.29 -35.95 -0.96
N TYR A 327 2.67 -35.73 0.20
CA TYR A 327 2.28 -36.80 1.11
C TYR A 327 1.19 -37.71 0.52
N ASN A 328 0.44 -37.20 -0.46
CA ASN A 328 -0.48 -37.97 -1.29
C ASN A 328 0.13 -38.49 -2.61
N MET A 329 1.44 -38.36 -2.82
CA MET A 329 2.09 -38.74 -4.09
C MET A 329 1.76 -40.17 -4.53
N VAL A 330 1.82 -41.15 -3.63
CA VAL A 330 1.50 -42.55 -3.97
C VAL A 330 0.01 -42.72 -4.27
N ASN A 331 -0.86 -41.93 -3.67
CA ASN A 331 -2.30 -41.93 -3.95
C ASN A 331 -2.60 -41.41 -5.35
N ILE A 332 -1.94 -40.31 -5.72
CA ILE A 332 -2.00 -39.71 -7.06
C ILE A 332 -1.50 -40.71 -8.10
N ILE A 333 -0.33 -41.34 -7.88
CA ILE A 333 0.22 -42.37 -8.76
C ILE A 333 -0.75 -43.56 -8.87
N GLY A 334 -1.29 -44.04 -7.74
CA GLY A 334 -2.25 -45.14 -7.72
C GLY A 334 -3.52 -44.83 -8.53
N ALA A 335 -4.08 -43.62 -8.38
CA ALA A 335 -5.23 -43.18 -9.13
C ALA A 335 -4.94 -43.12 -10.64
N ARG A 336 -3.84 -42.46 -11.03
CA ARG A 336 -3.41 -42.36 -12.44
C ARG A 336 -3.11 -43.72 -13.06
N MET A 337 -2.57 -44.69 -12.30
CA MET A 337 -2.35 -46.06 -12.78
C MET A 337 -3.65 -46.84 -13.00
N ARG A 338 -4.72 -46.56 -12.24
CA ARG A 338 -6.05 -47.16 -12.48
C ARG A 338 -6.66 -46.63 -13.77
N GLU A 339 -6.55 -45.32 -13.99
CA GLU A 339 -7.06 -44.64 -15.18
C GLU A 339 -6.27 -45.01 -16.44
N ASN A 340 -5.02 -45.43 -16.29
CA ASN A 340 -4.15 -45.86 -17.39
C ASN A 340 -3.74 -47.33 -17.23
N PRO A 341 -4.56 -48.32 -17.66
CA PRO A 341 -4.32 -49.75 -17.44
C PRO A 341 -3.04 -50.31 -18.08
N SER A 342 -2.50 -49.64 -19.10
CA SER A 342 -1.28 -50.05 -19.81
C SER A 342 0.02 -49.64 -19.10
N THR A 343 -0.04 -48.72 -18.13
CA THR A 343 1.16 -48.15 -17.52
C THR A 343 1.80 -49.13 -16.54
N SER A 344 3.11 -49.33 -16.61
CA SER A 344 3.87 -50.11 -15.63
C SER A 344 4.92 -49.24 -14.96
N ILE A 345 5.21 -49.53 -13.69
CA ILE A 345 6.21 -48.80 -12.92
C ILE A 345 7.27 -49.73 -12.34
N SER A 346 8.43 -49.16 -12.03
CA SER A 346 9.48 -49.80 -11.23
C SER A 346 9.64 -49.05 -9.93
N VAL A 347 9.47 -49.75 -8.81
CA VAL A 347 9.59 -49.23 -7.45
C VAL A 347 10.95 -49.69 -6.91
N VAL A 348 11.88 -48.75 -6.76
CA VAL A 348 13.26 -49.04 -6.40
C VAL A 348 13.55 -48.48 -5.01
N GLY A 349 13.73 -49.36 -4.03
CA GLY A 349 14.19 -48.98 -2.70
C GLY A 349 15.71 -48.91 -2.63
N ALA A 350 16.20 -47.95 -1.86
CA ALA A 350 17.60 -47.73 -1.56
C ALA A 350 17.83 -47.54 -0.06
N SER A 351 18.79 -48.26 0.50
CA SER A 351 19.25 -48.15 1.89
C SER A 351 20.64 -48.79 2.00
N PRO A 352 21.48 -48.42 2.99
CA PRO A 352 22.68 -49.19 3.34
C PRO A 352 22.46 -50.69 3.56
N ASN A 353 21.21 -51.12 3.81
CA ASN A 353 20.78 -52.50 3.89
C ASN A 353 19.87 -52.85 2.69
N VAL A 354 20.34 -53.71 1.78
CA VAL A 354 19.61 -54.08 0.55
C VAL A 354 18.29 -54.81 0.86
N GLU A 355 18.27 -55.64 1.90
CA GLU A 355 17.07 -56.35 2.33
C GLU A 355 16.00 -55.38 2.84
N GLN A 356 16.38 -54.39 3.66
CA GLN A 356 15.50 -53.29 4.06
C GLN A 356 15.00 -52.53 2.81
N ALA A 357 15.91 -52.18 1.91
CA ALA A 357 15.59 -51.48 0.67
C ALA A 357 14.54 -52.21 -0.16
N LYS A 358 14.70 -53.54 -0.32
CA LYS A 358 13.73 -54.38 -1.01
C LYS A 358 12.39 -54.40 -0.29
N GLN A 359 12.38 -54.51 1.04
CA GLN A 359 11.14 -54.49 1.84
C GLN A 359 10.39 -53.16 1.70
N MET A 360 11.08 -52.02 1.71
CA MET A 360 10.45 -50.71 1.47
C MET A 360 9.71 -50.69 0.12
N ALA A 361 10.38 -51.14 -0.94
CA ALA A 361 9.78 -51.22 -2.27
C ALA A 361 8.56 -52.18 -2.32
N GLU A 362 8.66 -53.34 -1.66
CA GLU A 362 7.52 -54.28 -1.58
C GLU A 362 6.35 -53.72 -0.79
N ASN A 363 6.59 -52.93 0.26
CA ASN A 363 5.52 -52.30 1.04
C ASN A 363 4.76 -51.26 0.22
N VAL A 364 5.47 -50.41 -0.52
CA VAL A 364 4.85 -49.43 -1.45
C VAL A 364 4.08 -50.15 -2.56
N LYS A 365 4.63 -51.23 -3.13
CA LYS A 365 3.90 -52.08 -4.08
C LYS A 365 2.64 -52.67 -3.44
N GLY A 366 2.77 -53.23 -2.24
CA GLY A 366 1.67 -53.84 -1.49
C GLY A 366 0.53 -52.85 -1.27
N TYR A 367 0.85 -51.61 -0.90
CA TYR A 367 -0.13 -50.53 -0.77
C TYR A 367 -0.90 -50.26 -2.07
N LEU A 368 -0.19 -50.06 -3.19
CA LEU A 368 -0.82 -49.83 -4.51
C LEU A 368 -1.70 -51.00 -4.94
N VAL A 369 -1.27 -52.24 -4.71
CA VAL A 369 -2.05 -53.44 -5.02
C VAL A 369 -3.30 -53.53 -4.14
N ASN A 370 -3.14 -53.36 -2.82
CA ASN A 370 -4.21 -53.62 -1.85
C ASN A 370 -5.27 -52.52 -1.82
N SER A 371 -4.83 -51.26 -1.86
CA SER A 371 -5.71 -50.09 -1.76
C SER A 371 -6.23 -49.64 -3.12
N PHE A 372 -5.39 -49.59 -4.15
CA PHE A 372 -5.79 -49.13 -5.50
C PHE A 372 -6.16 -50.27 -6.44
N GLY A 373 -5.91 -51.54 -6.08
CA GLY A 373 -6.28 -52.67 -6.93
C GLY A 373 -5.43 -52.78 -8.19
N ILE A 374 -4.22 -52.22 -8.19
CA ILE A 374 -3.30 -52.31 -9.33
C ILE A 374 -2.83 -53.77 -9.47
N ASP A 375 -2.81 -54.28 -10.71
CA ASP A 375 -2.30 -55.61 -11.00
C ASP A 375 -0.82 -55.72 -10.55
N PRO A 376 -0.45 -56.68 -9.68
CA PRO A 376 0.91 -56.83 -9.19
C PRO A 376 1.98 -57.01 -10.28
N SER A 377 1.60 -57.48 -11.47
CA SER A 377 2.50 -57.66 -12.62
C SER A 377 2.93 -56.33 -13.25
N ARG A 378 2.16 -55.25 -13.03
CA ARG A 378 2.46 -53.89 -13.51
C ARG A 378 3.48 -53.16 -12.64
N ILE A 379 3.84 -53.72 -11.48
CA ILE A 379 4.74 -53.09 -10.51
C ILE A 379 5.95 -54.00 -10.30
N GLN A 380 7.09 -53.61 -10.86
CA GLN A 380 8.37 -54.27 -10.58
C GLN A 380 9.00 -53.64 -9.35
N THR A 381 9.67 -54.44 -8.53
CA THR A 381 10.30 -53.98 -7.29
C THR A 381 11.77 -54.36 -7.24
N LYS A 382 12.63 -53.45 -6.79
CA LYS A 382 14.07 -53.70 -6.63
C LYS A 382 14.58 -53.07 -5.33
N GLY A 383 15.48 -53.76 -4.65
CA GLY A 383 16.25 -53.21 -3.53
C GLY A 383 17.71 -53.07 -3.92
N GLN A 384 18.38 -52.01 -3.49
CA GLN A 384 19.79 -51.75 -3.76
C GLN A 384 20.43 -50.87 -2.68
N ASN A 385 21.76 -50.78 -2.67
CA ASN A 385 22.51 -50.02 -1.66
C ASN A 385 22.46 -48.49 -1.86
N ARG A 386 22.17 -48.04 -3.07
CA ARG A 386 22.16 -46.63 -3.47
C ARG A 386 20.98 -46.36 -4.39
N PRO A 387 20.35 -45.18 -4.32
CA PRO A 387 19.24 -44.87 -5.19
C PRO A 387 19.68 -44.75 -6.67
N PRO A 388 18.76 -44.93 -7.63
CA PRO A 388 19.03 -44.66 -9.04
C PRO A 388 19.61 -43.26 -9.30
N HIS A 389 19.17 -42.25 -8.52
CA HIS A 389 19.64 -40.87 -8.61
C HIS A 389 20.32 -40.44 -7.30
N GLU A 390 21.60 -40.77 -7.10
CA GLU A 390 22.28 -40.51 -5.81
C GLU A 390 22.28 -39.03 -5.38
N SER A 391 21.92 -38.78 -4.12
CA SER A 391 22.23 -37.53 -3.44
C SER A 391 23.70 -37.56 -3.00
N GLY A 392 24.39 -36.43 -3.13
CA GLY A 392 25.78 -36.29 -2.72
C GLY A 392 26.79 -36.64 -3.80
N THR A 393 27.95 -35.99 -3.73
CA THR A 393 29.15 -36.39 -4.45
C THR A 393 30.31 -36.65 -3.48
N ARG A 394 31.47 -37.07 -4.01
CA ARG A 394 32.70 -37.15 -3.20
C ARG A 394 33.14 -35.78 -2.64
N SER A 395 32.66 -34.69 -3.25
CA SER A 395 32.97 -33.31 -2.87
C SER A 395 31.97 -32.71 -1.89
N THR A 396 30.94 -33.47 -1.48
CA THR A 396 29.97 -33.04 -0.46
C THR A 396 30.70 -32.58 0.81
N PRO A 397 30.41 -31.36 1.32
CA PRO A 397 30.95 -30.87 2.57
C PRO A 397 30.74 -31.87 3.72
N ALA A 398 31.62 -31.87 4.70
CA ALA A 398 31.59 -32.88 5.76
C ALA A 398 30.34 -32.73 6.64
N GLU A 399 29.93 -31.49 6.86
CA GLU A 399 28.74 -31.03 7.55
C GLU A 399 27.43 -31.51 6.89
N ASP A 400 27.40 -31.65 5.56
CA ASP A 400 26.19 -32.04 4.82
C ASP A 400 26.01 -33.55 4.66
N LYS A 401 27.02 -34.34 5.03
CA LYS A 401 27.02 -35.79 4.77
C LYS A 401 25.88 -36.54 5.45
N SER A 402 25.42 -36.08 6.61
CA SER A 402 24.26 -36.69 7.29
C SER A 402 22.98 -36.42 6.50
N MET A 403 22.71 -35.15 6.16
CA MET A 403 21.52 -34.75 5.38
C MET A 403 21.43 -35.51 4.05
N VAL A 404 22.57 -35.64 3.37
CA VAL A 404 22.70 -36.37 2.11
C VAL A 404 22.57 -37.90 2.30
N ALA A 405 23.05 -38.45 3.41
CA ALA A 405 22.87 -39.87 3.71
C ALA A 405 21.38 -40.18 3.94
N ASP A 406 20.66 -39.32 4.65
CA ASP A 406 19.23 -39.46 4.91
C ASP A 406 18.41 -39.40 3.62
N GLU A 407 18.76 -38.49 2.69
CA GLU A 407 18.14 -38.43 1.36
C GLU A 407 18.30 -39.70 0.51
N ASN A 408 19.34 -40.49 0.78
CA ASN A 408 19.63 -41.71 0.05
C ASN A 408 18.91 -42.96 0.61
N ILE A 409 18.18 -42.81 1.73
CA ILE A 409 17.31 -43.86 2.28
C ILE A 409 15.89 -43.59 1.79
N ARG A 410 15.54 -44.15 0.64
CA ARG A 410 14.28 -43.82 -0.04
C ARG A 410 13.78 -44.91 -0.97
N VAL A 411 12.54 -44.76 -1.40
CA VAL A 411 11.95 -45.47 -2.54
C VAL A 411 11.75 -44.47 -3.68
N GLU A 412 12.22 -44.82 -4.88
CA GLU A 412 11.93 -44.08 -6.12
C GLU A 412 10.92 -44.84 -6.97
N ILE A 413 9.91 -44.13 -7.47
CA ILE A 413 8.95 -44.68 -8.44
C ILE A 413 9.35 -44.24 -9.84
N LEU A 414 9.86 -45.16 -10.65
CA LEU A 414 10.32 -44.93 -12.01
C LEU A 414 9.26 -45.36 -13.02
N THR A 415 9.08 -44.56 -14.07
CA THR A 415 8.12 -44.79 -15.15
C THR A 415 8.63 -44.20 -16.45
N GLU A 416 8.28 -44.81 -17.58
CA GLU A 416 8.48 -44.22 -18.92
C GLU A 416 7.26 -43.41 -19.38
N ASP A 417 6.13 -43.56 -18.67
CA ASP A 417 4.89 -42.84 -18.93
C ASP A 417 4.91 -41.48 -18.21
N GLY A 418 5.18 -40.42 -18.98
CA GLY A 418 5.22 -39.05 -18.49
C GLY A 418 3.89 -38.54 -17.94
N GLU A 419 2.75 -39.14 -18.33
CA GLU A 419 1.44 -38.78 -17.80
C GLU A 419 1.34 -39.05 -16.29
N LEU A 420 2.04 -40.10 -15.81
CA LEU A 420 1.99 -40.52 -14.42
C LEU A 420 2.64 -39.51 -13.47
N LEU A 421 3.67 -38.80 -13.92
CA LEU A 421 4.42 -37.81 -13.14
C LEU A 421 4.09 -36.36 -13.52
N LYS A 422 2.99 -36.14 -14.26
CA LYS A 422 2.54 -34.78 -14.58
C LYS A 422 2.35 -33.93 -13.32
N PRO A 423 2.71 -32.64 -13.35
CA PRO A 423 2.45 -31.74 -12.25
C PRO A 423 0.97 -31.70 -11.85
N VAL A 424 0.71 -31.62 -10.55
CA VAL A 424 -0.65 -31.47 -9.99
C VAL A 424 -1.04 -30.00 -10.05
N ARG A 425 -2.22 -29.72 -10.59
CA ARG A 425 -2.75 -28.36 -10.73
C ARG A 425 -3.48 -27.94 -9.46
N ILE A 426 -3.24 -26.72 -8.99
CA ILE A 426 -3.86 -26.12 -7.80
C ILE A 426 -4.26 -24.68 -8.11
N ASN A 427 -5.44 -24.24 -7.69
CA ASN A 427 -5.81 -22.82 -7.69
C ASN A 427 -5.67 -22.25 -6.27
N ALA A 428 -4.91 -21.18 -6.13
CA ALA A 428 -4.63 -20.57 -4.84
C ALA A 428 -4.61 -19.04 -4.90
N LYS A 429 -4.52 -18.42 -3.72
CA LYS A 429 -4.16 -17.02 -3.55
C LYS A 429 -2.71 -16.96 -3.06
N GLN A 430 -1.91 -16.14 -3.73
CA GLN A 430 -0.54 -15.81 -3.36
C GLN A 430 -0.56 -14.49 -2.60
N GLU A 431 -0.18 -14.51 -1.33
CA GLU A 431 -0.15 -13.33 -0.45
C GLU A 431 1.06 -12.44 -0.70
N GLU A 432 2.17 -13.01 -1.19
CA GLU A 432 3.35 -12.25 -1.60
C GLU A 432 3.59 -12.43 -3.11
N PRO A 433 2.85 -11.71 -3.98
CA PRO A 433 3.05 -11.72 -5.41
C PRO A 433 4.49 -11.35 -5.78
N ILE A 434 5.10 -12.10 -6.70
CA ILE A 434 6.49 -11.90 -7.11
C ILE A 434 6.71 -10.53 -7.75
N GLU A 435 5.68 -9.97 -8.41
CA GLU A 435 5.76 -8.65 -9.02
C GLU A 435 5.84 -7.50 -8.00
N ASN A 436 5.62 -7.78 -6.71
CA ASN A 436 5.82 -6.83 -5.62
C ASN A 436 7.28 -6.76 -5.15
N ASP A 437 8.20 -7.50 -5.75
CA ASP A 437 9.61 -7.45 -5.36
C ASP A 437 10.21 -6.07 -5.66
N LEU A 438 10.75 -5.44 -4.60
CA LEU A 438 11.72 -4.36 -4.70
C LEU A 438 13.04 -4.92 -5.20
N VAL A 439 13.68 -4.22 -6.14
CA VAL A 439 15.01 -4.60 -6.62
C VAL A 439 16.03 -3.57 -6.14
N PHE A 440 17.00 -4.04 -5.37
CA PHE A 440 18.12 -3.27 -4.85
C PHE A 440 19.36 -3.65 -5.64
N GLU A 441 20.04 -2.66 -6.24
CA GLU A 441 21.23 -2.88 -7.06
C GLU A 441 22.39 -2.03 -6.55
N LEU A 442 23.52 -2.68 -6.25
CA LEU A 442 24.75 -2.02 -5.83
C LEU A 442 25.56 -1.57 -7.04
N ASN A 443 25.86 -0.28 -7.09
CA ASN A 443 26.72 0.37 -8.06
C ASN A 443 28.08 0.66 -7.43
N LEU A 444 29.08 -0.15 -7.79
CA LEU A 444 30.46 0.07 -7.37
C LEU A 444 31.10 1.14 -8.27
N THR A 445 31.39 2.31 -7.71
CA THR A 445 32.00 3.43 -8.43
C THR A 445 33.51 3.55 -8.20
N SER A 446 34.05 2.98 -7.11
CA SER A 446 35.50 2.89 -6.87
C SER A 446 35.97 1.58 -6.22
N ALA A 447 35.09 0.78 -5.62
CA ALA A 447 35.43 -0.53 -5.05
C ALA A 447 35.61 -1.60 -6.14
N THR A 448 36.57 -2.51 -5.96
CA THR A 448 36.91 -3.53 -6.96
C THR A 448 36.02 -4.77 -6.90
N SER A 449 35.50 -5.15 -5.73
CA SER A 449 34.59 -6.31 -5.56
C SER A 449 33.96 -6.36 -4.16
N ILE A 450 32.69 -6.80 -4.07
CA ILE A 450 31.97 -7.06 -2.82
C ILE A 450 31.92 -8.57 -2.58
N LYS A 451 32.17 -9.00 -1.33
CA LYS A 451 32.05 -10.39 -0.88
C LYS A 451 30.61 -10.71 -0.49
N SER A 452 29.98 -9.86 0.32
CA SER A 452 28.59 -9.99 0.76
C SER A 452 28.05 -8.62 1.21
N TRP A 453 26.73 -8.50 1.33
CA TRP A 453 26.13 -7.28 1.88
C TRP A 453 24.77 -7.53 2.53
N ASP A 454 24.45 -6.74 3.55
CA ASP A 454 23.17 -6.73 4.24
C ASP A 454 22.37 -5.48 3.87
N LEU A 455 21.05 -5.59 3.94
CA LEU A 455 20.10 -4.52 3.67
C LEU A 455 19.19 -4.33 4.89
N THR A 456 19.26 -3.17 5.51
CA THR A 456 18.31 -2.75 6.55
C THR A 456 17.26 -1.84 5.93
N VAL A 457 15.98 -2.22 6.01
CA VAL A 457 14.86 -1.38 5.60
C VAL A 457 14.17 -0.84 6.84
N THR A 458 14.11 0.48 6.98
CA THR A 458 13.34 1.17 8.03
C THR A 458 12.24 2.02 7.40
N GLY A 459 11.14 2.28 8.12
CA GLY A 459 10.08 3.16 7.61
C GLY A 459 8.93 3.40 8.57
N ASN A 460 7.97 4.22 8.13
CA ASN A 460 6.80 4.64 8.92
C ASN A 460 7.17 5.23 10.29
N ASP A 461 8.02 6.26 10.30
CA ASP A 461 8.53 6.93 11.52
C ASP A 461 9.19 5.96 12.51
N ASN A 462 10.03 5.04 11.99
CA ASN A 462 10.74 3.98 12.72
C ASN A 462 9.85 2.85 13.30
N ASN A 463 8.58 2.74 12.90
CA ASN A 463 7.73 1.61 13.31
C ASN A 463 8.00 0.31 12.53
N TYR A 464 8.72 0.40 11.41
CA TYR A 464 9.20 -0.75 10.65
C TYR A 464 10.73 -0.77 10.64
N SER A 465 11.32 -1.92 10.94
CA SER A 465 12.76 -2.17 10.79
C SER A 465 12.97 -3.67 10.55
N GLN A 466 13.58 -4.03 9.42
CA GLN A 466 13.94 -5.41 9.07
C GLN A 466 15.31 -5.43 8.41
N VAL A 467 16.07 -6.50 8.68
CA VAL A 467 17.37 -6.77 8.06
C VAL A 467 17.22 -7.95 7.11
N TYR A 468 17.74 -7.81 5.90
CA TYR A 468 17.79 -8.82 4.86
C TYR A 468 19.23 -9.09 4.47
N GLY A 469 19.53 -10.34 4.11
CA GLY A 469 20.86 -10.78 3.72
C GLY A 469 21.39 -11.90 4.62
N PRO A 470 22.69 -12.25 4.50
CA PRO A 470 23.63 -11.63 3.57
C PRO A 470 23.27 -11.95 2.11
N PHE A 471 23.46 -10.98 1.22
CA PHE A 471 23.32 -11.15 -0.22
C PHE A 471 24.68 -11.37 -0.86
N TYR A 472 24.71 -12.28 -1.83
CA TYR A 472 25.89 -12.58 -2.64
C TYR A 472 25.67 -12.03 -4.05
N GLY A 473 26.56 -11.14 -4.50
CA GLY A 473 26.43 -10.41 -5.77
C GLY A 473 25.96 -8.97 -5.62
N ARG A 474 25.48 -8.37 -6.72
CA ARG A 474 25.16 -6.93 -6.78
C ARG A 474 23.67 -6.61 -6.72
N VAL A 475 22.79 -7.61 -6.79
CA VAL A 475 21.35 -7.41 -6.86
C VAL A 475 20.67 -8.22 -5.76
N ALA A 476 19.80 -7.58 -4.99
CA ALA A 476 18.91 -8.23 -4.05
C ALA A 476 17.46 -7.94 -4.39
N ARG A 477 16.59 -8.86 -3.99
CA ARG A 477 15.14 -8.69 -4.11
C ARG A 477 14.44 -8.98 -2.81
N VAL A 478 13.55 -8.08 -2.44
CA VAL A 478 12.76 -8.16 -1.21
C VAL A 478 11.32 -7.87 -1.54
N ASN A 479 10.39 -8.69 -1.04
CA ASN A 479 8.98 -8.47 -1.31
C ASN A 479 8.47 -7.24 -0.56
N ALA A 480 7.80 -6.33 -1.27
CA ALA A 480 7.28 -5.10 -0.67
C ALA A 480 6.01 -5.30 0.17
N THR A 481 5.32 -6.45 0.03
CA THR A 481 4.06 -6.72 0.74
C THR A 481 4.23 -6.68 2.27
N PRO A 482 5.19 -7.42 2.88
CA PRO A 482 5.42 -7.33 4.32
C PRO A 482 5.99 -5.98 4.79
N ILE A 483 6.63 -5.22 3.90
CA ILE A 483 7.16 -3.87 4.21
C ILE A 483 6.01 -2.85 4.29
N LEU A 484 5.07 -2.90 3.35
CA LEU A 484 3.90 -2.02 3.32
C LEU A 484 2.81 -2.42 4.33
N ALA A 485 2.64 -3.73 4.55
CA ALA A 485 1.62 -4.32 5.40
C ALA A 485 0.22 -3.72 5.10
N ASP A 486 -0.47 -3.19 6.11
CA ASP A 486 -1.81 -2.61 5.97
C ASP A 486 -1.80 -1.13 5.55
N ALA A 487 -0.64 -0.50 5.40
CA ALA A 487 -0.56 0.92 5.06
C ALA A 487 -0.97 1.16 3.58
N ASN A 488 -1.66 2.28 3.33
CA ASN A 488 -1.99 2.68 1.95
C ASN A 488 -0.79 3.27 1.21
N ALA A 489 0.13 3.89 1.95
CA ALA A 489 1.41 4.39 1.46
C ALA A 489 2.37 4.55 2.65
N GLY A 490 3.68 4.53 2.37
CA GLY A 490 4.72 4.73 3.38
C GLY A 490 6.03 5.21 2.76
N ASN A 491 6.83 5.90 3.58
CA ASN A 491 8.17 6.34 3.26
C ASN A 491 9.17 5.45 3.99
N TYR A 492 10.17 4.95 3.27
CA TYR A 492 11.13 3.96 3.77
C TYR A 492 12.55 4.36 3.41
N THR A 493 13.51 3.94 4.23
CA THR A 493 14.94 4.09 4.00
C THR A 493 15.57 2.71 3.93
N ALA A 494 16.29 2.46 2.84
CA ALA A 494 17.13 1.29 2.68
C ALA A 494 18.58 1.65 2.97
N THR A 495 19.20 0.96 3.92
CA THR A 495 20.61 1.12 4.31
C THR A 495 21.35 -0.18 3.98
N VAL A 496 22.34 -0.09 3.10
CA VAL A 496 23.23 -1.20 2.74
C VAL A 496 24.47 -1.17 3.59
N SER A 497 24.90 -2.34 4.08
CA SER A 497 26.20 -2.57 4.69
C SER A 497 26.92 -3.67 3.91
N ALA A 498 27.87 -3.30 3.06
CA ALA A 498 28.61 -4.22 2.20
C ALA A 498 30.01 -4.50 2.75
N THR A 499 30.41 -5.79 2.74
CA THR A 499 31.76 -6.24 3.08
C THR A 499 32.52 -6.57 1.80
N THR A 500 33.70 -5.99 1.62
CA THR A 500 34.60 -6.26 0.51
C THR A 500 35.50 -7.48 0.79
N TYR A 501 36.22 -7.99 -0.21
CA TYR A 501 37.13 -9.14 -0.02
C TYR A 501 38.40 -8.81 0.79
N ASP A 502 38.74 -7.54 0.93
CA ASP A 502 39.77 -7.02 1.84
C ASP A 502 39.20 -6.65 3.24
N ASP A 503 37.99 -7.14 3.55
CA ASP A 503 37.29 -6.97 4.83
C ASP A 503 36.97 -5.51 5.20
N ALA A 504 36.94 -4.59 4.22
CA ALA A 504 36.43 -3.24 4.41
C ALA A 504 34.89 -3.22 4.40
N THR A 505 34.30 -2.32 5.18
CA THR A 505 32.85 -2.11 5.22
C THR A 505 32.48 -0.82 4.48
N LEU A 506 31.53 -0.93 3.55
CA LEU A 506 30.98 0.19 2.79
C LEU A 506 29.49 0.34 3.11
N THR A 507 29.05 1.57 3.41
CA THR A 507 27.66 1.84 3.79
C THR A 507 27.03 2.89 2.88
N HIS A 508 25.78 2.68 2.46
CA HIS A 508 25.03 3.67 1.70
C HIS A 508 23.53 3.58 2.02
N SER A 509 22.84 4.72 2.10
CA SER A 509 21.40 4.77 2.40
C SER A 509 20.63 5.54 1.34
N LYS A 510 19.40 5.08 1.02
CA LYS A 510 18.51 5.73 0.05
C LYS A 510 17.05 5.60 0.44
N GLU A 511 16.31 6.70 0.35
CA GLU A 511 14.86 6.74 0.58
C GLU A 511 14.09 6.18 -0.63
N PHE A 512 12.93 5.56 -0.37
CA PHE A 512 11.97 5.12 -1.38
C PHE A 512 10.53 5.11 -0.83
N ASP A 513 9.57 5.26 -1.73
CA ASP A 513 8.15 5.27 -1.40
C ASP A 513 7.47 3.97 -1.85
N LEU A 514 6.53 3.49 -1.02
CA LEU A 514 5.61 2.41 -1.40
C LEU A 514 4.17 2.92 -1.31
N PHE A 515 3.31 2.40 -2.17
CA PHE A 515 1.87 2.64 -2.13
C PHE A 515 1.11 1.39 -2.56
N LYS A 516 -0.09 1.26 -1.99
CA LYS A 516 -0.97 0.11 -2.21
C LYS A 516 -1.66 0.22 -3.56
N LYS A 517 -1.62 -0.86 -4.32
CA LYS A 517 -2.28 -1.04 -5.60
C LYS A 517 -3.51 -1.93 -5.42
N LYS A 518 -4.57 -1.65 -6.18
CA LYS A 518 -5.74 -2.53 -6.24
C LYS A 518 -5.34 -3.92 -6.71
N VAL A 519 -5.86 -4.95 -6.02
CA VAL A 519 -5.65 -6.36 -6.38
C VAL A 519 -5.98 -6.59 -7.87
N PRO A 520 -5.04 -7.13 -8.67
CA PRO A 520 -5.27 -7.44 -10.07
C PRO A 520 -6.41 -8.46 -10.25
N SER A 521 -7.24 -8.28 -11.27
CA SER A 521 -8.27 -9.27 -11.63
C SER A 521 -7.74 -10.47 -12.41
N SER A 522 -6.55 -10.34 -13.01
CA SER A 522 -5.89 -11.39 -13.78
C SER A 522 -5.32 -12.48 -12.88
N THR A 523 -5.59 -13.74 -13.20
CA THR A 523 -4.95 -14.91 -12.58
C THR A 523 -3.54 -15.09 -13.16
N GLY A 524 -2.52 -15.17 -12.33
CA GLY A 524 -1.17 -15.58 -12.74
C GLY A 524 -1.06 -17.10 -12.88
N THR A 525 0.00 -17.57 -13.54
CA THR A 525 0.30 -19.01 -13.65
C THR A 525 1.69 -19.29 -13.12
N ARG A 526 1.88 -20.32 -12.30
CA ARG A 526 3.20 -20.73 -11.81
C ARG A 526 3.51 -22.18 -12.14
N PHE A 527 4.73 -22.42 -12.62
CA PHE A 527 5.33 -23.74 -12.78
C PHE A 527 6.59 -23.86 -11.92
N SER A 528 6.88 -25.07 -11.47
CA SER A 528 8.16 -25.39 -10.83
C SER A 528 8.82 -26.59 -11.51
N ILE A 529 10.14 -26.53 -11.67
CA ILE A 529 10.97 -27.65 -12.14
C ILE A 529 11.99 -28.01 -11.07
N LEU A 530 12.14 -29.30 -10.76
CA LEU A 530 13.00 -29.80 -9.68
C LEU A 530 14.37 -30.23 -10.21
N PHE A 531 15.40 -30.21 -9.37
CA PHE A 531 16.73 -30.67 -9.74
C PHE A 531 17.25 -31.71 -8.75
N GLU A 532 17.98 -32.70 -9.27
CA GLU A 532 18.73 -33.64 -8.44
C GLU A 532 19.92 -32.95 -7.74
N TYR A 533 20.46 -33.61 -6.72
CA TYR A 533 21.61 -33.12 -5.95
C TYR A 533 22.83 -32.85 -6.83
N ASP A 534 23.39 -31.64 -6.75
CA ASP A 534 24.59 -31.18 -7.49
C ASP A 534 24.60 -31.60 -8.97
N ASP A 535 23.40 -31.83 -9.54
CA ASP A 535 23.32 -32.45 -10.84
C ASP A 535 23.53 -31.38 -11.89
N SER A 536 24.63 -31.56 -12.62
CA SER A 536 24.95 -30.85 -13.85
C SER A 536 23.97 -31.15 -14.99
N LYS A 537 22.95 -32.02 -14.79
CA LYS A 537 21.79 -32.13 -15.68
C LYS A 537 21.18 -30.76 -15.86
N SER A 538 21.51 -30.18 -17.01
CA SER A 538 21.08 -28.86 -17.40
C SER A 538 19.56 -28.79 -17.45
N VAL A 539 19.03 -27.57 -17.32
CA VAL A 539 17.64 -27.21 -17.61
C VAL A 539 17.13 -27.82 -18.93
N LYS A 540 18.02 -28.19 -19.85
CA LYS A 540 17.74 -28.94 -21.07
C LYS A 540 16.94 -30.23 -20.87
N THR A 541 17.05 -30.93 -19.74
CA THR A 541 16.21 -32.12 -19.47
C THR A 541 14.72 -31.74 -19.40
N TYR A 542 14.43 -30.50 -19.00
CA TYR A 542 13.08 -29.92 -18.98
C TYR A 542 12.71 -29.22 -20.30
N GLU A 543 13.54 -29.28 -21.35
CA GLU A 543 13.28 -28.55 -22.59
C GLU A 543 11.93 -28.91 -23.21
N SER A 544 11.56 -30.20 -23.22
CA SER A 544 10.26 -30.63 -23.73
C SER A 544 9.11 -30.01 -22.93
N PHE A 545 9.17 -30.09 -21.59
CA PHE A 545 8.17 -29.51 -20.70
C PHE A 545 8.07 -27.98 -20.86
N LEU A 546 9.20 -27.28 -20.88
CA LEU A 546 9.24 -25.82 -21.04
C LEU A 546 8.66 -25.40 -22.39
N ARG A 547 8.93 -26.14 -23.47
CA ARG A 547 8.45 -25.80 -24.82
C ARG A 547 7.00 -26.20 -25.07
N GLN A 548 6.57 -27.36 -24.56
CA GLN A 548 5.29 -27.98 -24.91
C GLN A 548 4.20 -27.70 -23.88
N ASP A 549 4.56 -27.50 -22.60
CA ASP A 549 3.60 -27.26 -21.53
C ASP A 549 3.63 -25.81 -21.04
N VAL A 550 4.81 -25.24 -20.79
CA VAL A 550 4.93 -23.90 -20.21
C VAL A 550 4.73 -22.81 -21.28
N ALA A 551 5.54 -22.81 -22.35
CA ALA A 551 5.54 -21.75 -23.36
C ALA A 551 4.15 -21.50 -23.99
N PRO A 552 3.33 -22.51 -24.34
CA PRO A 552 2.01 -22.28 -24.92
C PRO A 552 1.04 -21.54 -24.00
N ARG A 553 1.26 -21.59 -22.67
CA ARG A 553 0.43 -20.93 -21.66
C ARG A 553 0.85 -19.48 -21.36
N ILE A 554 1.98 -19.00 -21.88
CA ILE A 554 2.45 -17.62 -21.66
C ILE A 554 1.75 -16.67 -22.65
N PRO A 555 0.81 -15.80 -22.23
CA PRO A 555 0.13 -14.90 -23.16
C PRO A 555 1.08 -13.83 -23.72
N ASN A 556 0.75 -13.30 -24.90
CA ASN A 556 1.45 -12.14 -25.45
C ASN A 556 1.29 -10.92 -24.53
N GLY A 557 2.34 -10.15 -24.31
CA GLY A 557 2.36 -9.02 -23.38
C GLY A 557 2.69 -9.38 -21.92
N ALA A 558 2.74 -10.67 -21.57
CA ALA A 558 3.01 -11.10 -20.21
C ALA A 558 4.42 -10.72 -19.71
N THR A 559 4.54 -10.60 -18.39
CA THR A 559 5.83 -10.61 -17.70
C THR A 559 6.07 -11.99 -17.09
N VAL A 560 7.22 -12.58 -17.36
CA VAL A 560 7.62 -13.91 -16.89
C VAL A 560 8.78 -13.76 -15.92
N PHE A 561 8.52 -14.00 -14.64
CA PHE A 561 9.53 -14.06 -13.59
C PHE A 561 10.06 -15.48 -13.50
N ILE A 562 11.37 -15.66 -13.54
CA ILE A 562 12.02 -16.97 -13.43
C ILE A 562 13.04 -16.88 -12.32
N HIS A 563 12.81 -17.60 -11.23
CA HIS A 563 13.72 -17.54 -10.09
C HIS A 563 14.13 -18.92 -9.62
N GLY A 564 15.45 -19.11 -9.53
CA GLY A 564 16.07 -20.32 -9.03
C GLY A 564 16.26 -20.28 -7.52
N HIS A 565 16.23 -21.45 -6.92
CA HIS A 565 16.50 -21.70 -5.51
C HIS A 565 17.42 -22.92 -5.37
N THR A 566 18.11 -23.00 -4.24
CA THR A 566 18.87 -24.18 -3.80
C THR A 566 18.45 -24.54 -2.38
N ASP A 567 18.81 -25.75 -1.95
CA ASP A 567 18.78 -26.10 -0.54
C ASP A 567 20.00 -25.54 0.20
N VAL A 568 20.12 -25.91 1.48
CA VAL A 568 21.22 -25.55 2.38
C VAL A 568 22.51 -26.36 2.16
N THR A 569 22.52 -27.32 1.24
CA THR A 569 23.71 -28.17 1.02
C THR A 569 24.65 -27.52 0.03
N GLY A 570 25.96 -27.60 0.28
CA GLY A 570 26.97 -26.92 -0.52
C GLY A 570 27.41 -25.57 0.07
N LYS A 571 27.97 -24.70 -0.76
CA LYS A 571 28.44 -23.37 -0.33
C LYS A 571 27.48 -22.28 -0.82
N ASP A 572 27.22 -21.30 0.03
CA ASP A 572 26.23 -20.24 -0.24
C ASP A 572 26.51 -19.47 -1.55
N ASP A 573 27.78 -19.13 -1.80
CA ASP A 573 28.20 -18.37 -2.99
C ASP A 573 27.97 -19.17 -4.28
N TYR A 574 28.36 -20.45 -4.28
CA TYR A 574 28.09 -21.38 -5.36
C TYR A 574 26.59 -21.60 -5.58
N ASN A 575 25.82 -21.72 -4.50
CA ASN A 575 24.38 -21.91 -4.51
C ASN A 575 23.63 -20.70 -5.13
N ALA A 576 24.08 -19.48 -4.78
CA ALA A 576 23.60 -18.25 -5.41
C ALA A 576 23.87 -18.22 -6.92
N GLU A 577 25.09 -18.57 -7.35
CA GLU A 577 25.44 -18.63 -8.78
C GLU A 577 24.67 -19.71 -9.54
N LEU A 578 24.55 -20.91 -8.95
CA LEU A 578 23.88 -22.07 -9.55
C LEU A 578 22.39 -21.79 -9.79
N SER A 579 21.70 -21.24 -8.79
CA SER A 579 20.29 -20.89 -8.91
C SER A 579 20.03 -19.84 -10.00
N ALA A 580 20.87 -18.80 -10.07
CA ALA A 580 20.76 -17.76 -11.10
C ALA A 580 21.02 -18.32 -12.50
N LYS A 581 22.03 -19.19 -12.64
CA LYS A 581 22.34 -19.86 -13.91
C LYS A 581 21.17 -20.72 -14.39
N ARG A 582 20.55 -21.51 -13.52
CA ARG A 582 19.38 -22.34 -13.84
C ARG A 582 18.19 -21.49 -14.31
N ALA A 583 17.93 -20.36 -13.66
CA ALA A 583 16.87 -19.44 -14.09
C ALA A 583 17.12 -18.85 -15.49
N VAL A 584 18.35 -18.41 -15.77
CA VAL A 584 18.74 -17.86 -17.07
C VAL A 584 18.66 -18.91 -18.18
N ASP A 585 19.05 -20.16 -17.91
CA ASP A 585 18.97 -21.22 -18.91
C ASP A 585 17.51 -21.61 -19.23
N ALA A 586 16.61 -21.59 -18.24
CA ALA A 586 15.16 -21.74 -18.48
C ALA A 586 14.59 -20.58 -19.32
N GLN A 587 15.02 -19.35 -19.02
CA GLN A 587 14.64 -18.16 -19.78
C GLN A 587 14.96 -18.32 -21.27
N LYS A 588 16.18 -18.76 -21.61
CA LYS A 588 16.61 -18.92 -23.02
C LYS A 588 15.71 -19.89 -23.78
N ILE A 589 15.38 -21.04 -23.18
CA ILE A 589 14.52 -22.06 -23.80
C ILE A 589 13.13 -21.47 -24.10
N LEU A 590 12.54 -20.78 -23.12
CA LEU A 590 11.23 -20.14 -23.27
C LEU A 590 11.27 -19.00 -24.29
N GLN A 591 12.29 -18.15 -24.26
CA GLN A 591 12.48 -17.07 -25.22
C GLN A 591 12.53 -17.59 -26.66
N ASP A 592 13.30 -18.65 -26.89
CA ASP A 592 13.42 -19.27 -28.21
C ASP A 592 12.07 -19.81 -28.70
N GLU A 593 11.28 -20.43 -27.82
CA GLU A 593 9.97 -20.98 -28.20
C GLU A 593 8.92 -19.89 -28.44
N LEU A 594 8.84 -18.90 -27.56
CA LEU A 594 7.89 -17.79 -27.68
C LEU A 594 8.15 -16.96 -28.94
N LYS A 595 9.42 -16.83 -29.36
CA LYS A 595 9.78 -16.20 -30.64
C LYS A 595 9.20 -16.96 -31.83
N LYS A 596 9.21 -18.29 -31.81
CA LYS A 596 8.56 -19.12 -32.86
C LYS A 596 7.04 -18.96 -32.84
N LEU A 597 6.46 -18.84 -31.66
CA LEU A 597 5.02 -18.58 -31.46
C LEU A 597 4.61 -17.13 -31.76
N GLY A 598 5.55 -16.24 -32.09
CA GLY A 598 5.28 -14.83 -32.40
C GLY A 598 4.84 -14.00 -31.20
N ARG A 599 5.17 -14.41 -29.97
CA ARG A 599 4.78 -13.72 -28.73
C ARG A 599 5.90 -12.80 -28.24
N LYS A 600 5.53 -11.58 -27.87
CA LYS A 600 6.40 -10.61 -27.18
C LYS A 600 6.08 -10.63 -25.70
N VAL A 601 7.10 -10.85 -24.89
CA VAL A 601 6.98 -10.95 -23.43
C VAL A 601 8.18 -10.28 -22.77
N THR A 602 8.00 -9.84 -21.53
CA THR A 602 9.10 -9.35 -20.70
C THR A 602 9.58 -10.49 -19.81
N PHE A 603 10.90 -10.71 -19.74
CA PHE A 603 11.48 -11.71 -18.85
C PHE A 603 12.24 -11.03 -17.72
N ASP A 604 12.16 -11.63 -16.54
CA ASP A 604 12.95 -11.25 -15.37
C ASP A 604 13.49 -12.51 -14.69
N ALA A 605 14.76 -12.85 -14.91
CA ALA A 605 15.39 -14.08 -14.41
C ALA A 605 16.51 -13.81 -13.40
N TYR A 606 16.48 -14.52 -12.27
CA TYR A 606 17.42 -14.33 -11.15
C TYR A 606 17.51 -15.59 -10.26
N GLY A 607 18.44 -15.60 -9.30
CA GLY A 607 18.59 -16.69 -8.32
C GLY A 607 18.54 -16.15 -6.90
N PHE A 608 17.95 -16.93 -5.99
CA PHE A 608 17.94 -16.66 -4.55
C PHE A 608 18.94 -17.50 -3.77
N GLY A 609 19.57 -18.50 -4.40
CA GLY A 609 20.35 -19.51 -3.68
C GLY A 609 19.53 -20.14 -2.56
N GLU A 610 20.11 -20.14 -1.37
CA GLU A 610 19.54 -20.69 -0.13
C GLU A 610 18.96 -19.62 0.81
N THR A 611 18.74 -18.40 0.32
CA THR A 611 18.30 -17.24 1.12
C THR A 611 17.06 -17.59 1.98
N PRO A 612 17.14 -17.59 3.33
CA PRO A 612 16.10 -18.17 4.18
C PRO A 612 14.72 -17.52 4.04
N PHE A 613 14.65 -16.20 3.87
CA PHE A 613 13.37 -15.47 3.73
C PHE A 613 12.75 -15.60 2.32
N ARG A 614 13.42 -16.31 1.40
CA ARG A 614 12.91 -16.63 0.05
C ARG A 614 12.85 -18.14 -0.22
N ALA A 615 13.42 -18.95 0.66
CA ALA A 615 13.40 -20.40 0.57
C ALA A 615 11.94 -20.90 0.52
N PRO A 616 11.56 -21.68 -0.51
CA PRO A 616 10.21 -22.18 -0.62
C PRO A 616 9.79 -23.13 0.52
N PHE A 617 10.74 -23.87 1.10
CA PHE A 617 10.52 -24.84 2.18
C PHE A 617 11.59 -24.68 3.25
N GLY A 618 11.38 -25.34 4.39
CA GLY A 618 12.46 -25.60 5.34
C GLY A 618 13.59 -26.42 4.72
N ASN A 619 14.62 -26.76 5.50
CA ASN A 619 15.67 -27.67 5.05
C ASN A 619 15.84 -28.86 6.00
N GLU A 620 14.88 -29.07 6.89
CA GLU A 620 14.96 -30.08 7.95
C GLU A 620 14.74 -31.47 7.36
N ASP A 621 13.67 -31.63 6.57
CA ASP A 621 13.31 -32.91 5.97
C ASP A 621 13.91 -33.08 4.56
N PRO A 622 14.23 -34.32 4.14
CA PRO A 622 14.74 -34.62 2.80
C PRO A 622 13.86 -34.07 1.66
N GLU A 623 12.55 -34.19 1.77
CA GLU A 623 11.62 -33.68 0.77
C GLU A 623 11.65 -32.16 0.64
N GLU A 624 11.85 -31.44 1.75
CA GLU A 624 11.93 -29.98 1.73
C GLU A 624 13.17 -29.51 0.99
N ARG A 625 14.33 -30.14 1.26
CA ARG A 625 15.58 -29.87 0.53
C ARG A 625 15.41 -30.13 -0.96
N TYR A 626 14.77 -31.25 -1.33
CA TYR A 626 14.48 -31.56 -2.73
C TYR A 626 13.57 -30.51 -3.40
N TYR A 627 12.55 -30.02 -2.69
CA TYR A 627 11.69 -28.97 -3.22
C TYR A 627 12.34 -27.58 -3.24
N ASN A 628 13.36 -27.33 -2.41
CA ASN A 628 14.20 -26.14 -2.49
C ASN A 628 15.15 -26.15 -3.69
N ARG A 629 15.54 -27.34 -4.20
CA ARG A 629 16.27 -27.50 -5.48
C ARG A 629 15.35 -27.24 -6.68
N THR A 630 14.89 -26.01 -6.88
CA THR A 630 13.85 -25.70 -7.87
C THR A 630 14.14 -24.43 -8.69
N VAL A 631 13.61 -24.38 -9.89
CA VAL A 631 13.35 -23.12 -10.61
C VAL A 631 11.85 -22.92 -10.71
N MET A 632 11.38 -21.77 -10.27
CA MET A 632 9.98 -21.36 -10.39
C MET A 632 9.83 -20.38 -11.55
N ILE A 633 8.76 -20.55 -12.31
CA ILE A 633 8.40 -19.74 -13.48
C ILE A 633 7.02 -19.17 -13.21
N GLU A 634 6.94 -17.88 -12.90
CA GLU A 634 5.69 -17.15 -12.65
C GLU A 634 5.35 -16.28 -13.86
N ILE A 635 4.16 -16.48 -14.40
CA ILE A 635 3.64 -15.80 -15.57
C ILE A 635 2.56 -14.84 -15.09
N ILE A 636 2.81 -13.56 -15.28
CA ILE A 636 1.91 -12.48 -14.93
C ILE A 636 1.34 -11.90 -16.23
N PRO A 637 0.06 -12.15 -16.55
CA PRO A 637 -0.57 -11.53 -17.72
C PRO A 637 -0.56 -10.00 -17.62
N GLU A 638 -0.54 -9.34 -18.77
CA GLU A 638 -0.76 -7.89 -18.84
C GLU A 638 -2.14 -7.57 -18.25
N ALA A 639 -2.19 -6.52 -17.42
CA ALA A 639 -3.36 -6.15 -16.63
C ALA A 639 -4.48 -5.48 -17.45
#